data_AF-A0A935KRR7-F1
#
_entry.id   AF-A0A935KRR7-F1
#
_cell.length_a   1.000
_cell.length_b   1.000
_cell.length_c   1.000
_cell.angle_alpha   90.00
_cell.angle_beta   90.00
_cell.angle_gamma   90.00
#
_symmetry.space_group_name_H-M   'P 1'
#
loop_
_entity.id
_entity.type
_entity.pdbx_description
1 polymer ?
#
loop_
_entity_poly.entity_id
_entity_poly.type
_entity_poly.pdbx_seq_one_letter_code
_entity_poly.pdbx_strand_id
1 'polypeptide(L)'
;MRGSASALGVGLLVAVGLSTARQAAAAAPLQLGPMVVTSTASGETTLRVPCTVTPAFAIFNLDAPRRLVVDVANAQLAGAQRFTDVGSWAVSHVAAAPVDRGQSWSGVRLTIGLRHEAATRVQLDGRDLLIRVQALEPAPPAAASSGPGAAPARAPQVVAPAAPAATVQLASRSGGAAGPARVRAAQAREDAAAVALQQTQGEAERLRQRLAEAEATAAAMRHTAEQQRALQSATVGRLQHAERQREEGLQQQREQLERLTRAGAAAEQARQRAEERAAQLDQRLAAALTAVEGLRRDVAGQRTRETRTAERLLEDQQRAQQQLEVLRGEAAVARSESARLRGEAARLAELARTNATIASQAGGARAELQRARRDAELARLQADQARQAQGAAIQRAKREVREQEQQQVRELAARLVRVQAEAERARNEAASARMRMAEQQSAIQRALREAEALRAQLAAAQREQENGQRLAAEAELVRQRAEQAAQRSAQVAEVAERARLKAERQAELAATAVRQAQTAPAQQDLERVERERRATNDLTTAAQRAEQDALRARSEAELARREAASSTQTLRRQLAAQLAAAKAMELEAQLARQQVEHARGEAEHARADAERERTRARQALGELEQARRSEQQSHGAARRVEQERAVARTELSAARESLAEARRVQAEAEQALARAHAEQQQAVVRQAQASQLRAEAQRLVDREAGLRAARTRTEPEPSSRAEASRRAPALPVEASQRRLASPVVEPRPRAATPAANPLPVVRMLPPQRAAPPQPRVRFSRARGEEQVWVPLGGQNVYRLDSDWAKSVVLLSGGEGADLPAEARLVNGEVVSAISTAPLRSSVVRIVIELSRPATPTATVIEQDGNRYLRVSFLL
;
A
#
# COMPACT_ATOMS: atom_id res chain seq x y z
N MET A 1 56.77 6.17 32.81
CA MET A 1 56.41 5.51 31.53
C MET A 1 54.90 5.63 31.32
N ARG A 2 54.40 5.41 30.07
CA ARG A 2 53.00 5.26 29.62
C ARG A 2 51.91 5.24 30.74
N GLY A 3 50.91 6.11 30.83
CA GLY A 3 50.58 7.33 30.06
C GLY A 3 49.22 7.26 29.34
N SER A 4 48.35 8.27 29.59
CA SER A 4 47.11 8.60 28.85
C SER A 4 45.91 7.62 29.01
N ALA A 5 44.63 8.04 28.96
CA ALA A 5 44.01 9.38 28.97
C ALA A 5 42.57 9.32 29.53
N SER A 6 41.96 10.47 29.79
CA SER A 6 40.61 10.65 30.37
C SER A 6 39.48 10.60 29.32
N ALA A 7 38.24 10.35 29.78
CA ALA A 7 37.02 10.69 29.05
C ALA A 7 35.95 11.22 30.03
N LEU A 8 35.49 12.45 29.81
CA LEU A 8 34.50 13.21 30.61
C LEU A 8 33.60 14.00 29.65
N GLY A 9 32.35 14.29 30.06
CA GLY A 9 31.33 14.96 29.24
C GLY A 9 30.18 13.99 28.89
N VAL A 10 28.89 14.22 29.17
CA VAL A 10 28.06 15.45 29.29
C VAL A 10 27.89 16.17 27.95
N GLY A 11 26.68 16.15 27.38
CA GLY A 11 26.33 16.81 26.12
C GLY A 11 24.86 16.62 25.71
N LEU A 12 24.03 17.63 25.98
CA LEU A 12 22.57 17.67 25.75
C LEU A 12 22.22 18.20 24.34
N LEU A 13 21.39 17.48 23.56
CA LEU A 13 20.48 17.98 22.51
C LEU A 13 19.51 16.82 22.16
N VAL A 14 18.17 16.85 22.21
CA VAL A 14 17.09 17.84 21.94
C VAL A 14 16.70 17.96 20.45
N ALA A 15 15.58 17.29 20.11
CA ALA A 15 14.77 17.40 18.88
C ALA A 15 15.45 17.02 17.54
N VAL A 16 14.75 16.64 16.45
CA VAL A 16 13.30 16.57 16.14
C VAL A 16 12.95 15.16 15.64
N GLY A 17 11.77 14.63 15.99
CA GLY A 17 11.34 13.28 15.60
C GLY A 17 9.81 13.08 15.49
N LEU A 18 9.08 14.11 15.05
CA LEU A 18 7.61 14.10 14.92
C LEU A 18 7.11 13.28 13.71
N SER A 19 7.45 12.00 13.66
CA SER A 19 6.82 11.05 12.74
C SER A 19 5.39 10.77 13.20
N THR A 20 4.42 11.23 12.41
CA THR A 20 3.00 11.20 12.80
C THR A 20 2.44 9.78 12.83
N ALA A 21 2.44 9.19 14.03
CA ALA A 21 1.43 8.23 14.41
C ALA A 21 0.06 8.95 14.39
N ARG A 22 -0.53 9.07 13.19
CA ARG A 22 -1.83 9.71 12.96
C ARG A 22 -2.92 8.77 13.48
N GLN A 23 -3.01 8.74 14.81
CA GLN A 23 -3.94 7.94 15.59
C GLN A 23 -5.33 8.11 14.99
N ALA A 24 -5.90 7.00 14.52
CA ALA A 24 -7.19 6.98 13.86
C ALA A 24 -8.29 7.17 14.92
N ALA A 25 -8.47 8.41 15.37
CA ALA A 25 -9.64 8.83 16.14
C ALA A 25 -10.88 8.32 15.41
N ALA A 26 -11.69 7.51 16.10
CA ALA A 26 -12.77 6.75 15.49
C ALA A 26 -13.68 7.68 14.69
N ALA A 27 -13.54 7.63 13.37
CA ALA A 27 -14.18 8.60 12.49
C ALA A 27 -15.70 8.44 12.61
N ALA A 28 -16.37 9.54 12.96
CA ALA A 28 -17.82 9.58 13.09
C ALA A 28 -18.45 8.92 11.85
N PRO A 29 -19.40 7.98 12.02
CA PRO A 29 -19.87 7.14 10.94
C PRO A 29 -20.38 7.99 9.78
N LEU A 30 -19.99 7.60 8.56
CA LEU A 30 -20.29 8.35 7.36
C LEU A 30 -21.79 8.30 7.10
N GLN A 31 -22.45 9.44 7.08
CA GLN A 31 -23.90 9.49 6.94
C GLN A 31 -24.28 9.76 5.49
N LEU A 32 -25.13 8.87 4.93
CA LEU A 32 -25.70 9.01 3.59
C LEU A 32 -27.01 9.81 3.66
N GLY A 33 -27.02 10.97 3.01
CA GLY A 33 -28.18 11.83 2.86
C GLY A 33 -29.12 11.39 1.73
N PRO A 34 -30.24 12.11 1.51
CA PRO A 34 -31.20 11.79 0.45
C PRO A 34 -30.54 11.79 -0.93
N MET A 35 -30.71 10.70 -1.68
CA MET A 35 -30.20 10.58 -3.04
C MET A 35 -30.98 11.50 -3.99
N VAL A 36 -30.26 12.28 -4.79
CA VAL A 36 -30.82 13.09 -5.88
C VAL A 36 -30.62 12.34 -7.19
N VAL A 37 -31.70 12.21 -7.98
CA VAL A 37 -31.71 11.48 -9.26
C VAL A 37 -32.04 12.45 -10.37
N THR A 38 -31.23 12.45 -11.43
CA THR A 38 -31.46 13.25 -12.65
C THR A 38 -31.22 12.39 -13.89
N SER A 39 -32.17 12.39 -14.82
CA SER A 39 -32.02 11.73 -16.13
C SER A 39 -31.95 12.77 -17.24
N THR A 40 -31.05 12.56 -18.21
CA THR A 40 -30.93 13.41 -19.39
C THR A 40 -31.78 12.86 -20.55
N ALA A 41 -32.08 13.72 -21.53
CA ALA A 41 -32.69 13.29 -22.79
C ALA A 41 -31.79 12.35 -23.62
N SER A 42 -30.49 12.25 -23.31
CA SER A 42 -29.55 11.30 -23.92
C SER A 42 -29.54 9.91 -23.26
N GLY A 43 -30.42 9.65 -22.29
CA GLY A 43 -30.48 8.37 -21.57
C GLY A 43 -29.40 8.18 -20.50
N GLU A 44 -28.59 9.21 -20.20
CA GLU A 44 -27.69 9.19 -19.05
C GLU A 44 -28.51 9.43 -17.77
N THR A 45 -28.39 8.52 -16.81
CA THR A 45 -28.95 8.67 -15.46
C THR A 45 -27.81 8.97 -14.50
N THR A 46 -27.91 10.10 -13.81
CA THR A 46 -26.96 10.49 -12.76
C THR A 46 -27.65 10.40 -11.40
N LEU A 47 -27.05 9.62 -10.51
CA LEU A 47 -27.41 9.52 -9.10
C LEU A 47 -26.35 10.27 -8.29
N ARG A 48 -26.76 11.21 -7.44
CA ARG A 48 -25.89 11.94 -6.51
C ARG A 48 -26.31 11.56 -5.10
N VAL A 49 -25.43 10.91 -4.35
CA VAL A 49 -25.64 10.55 -2.94
C VAL A 49 -24.78 11.47 -2.07
N PRO A 50 -25.36 12.42 -1.33
CA PRO A 50 -24.61 13.29 -0.44
C PRO A 50 -24.07 12.55 0.77
N CYS A 51 -22.83 12.84 1.17
CA CYS A 51 -22.20 12.22 2.35
C CYS A 51 -21.63 13.27 3.31
N THR A 52 -21.67 13.02 4.61
CA THR A 52 -21.09 13.96 5.61
C THR A 52 -19.56 14.08 5.51
N VAL A 53 -18.89 13.02 5.07
CA VAL A 53 -17.44 12.91 4.83
C VAL A 53 -17.24 12.25 3.46
N THR A 54 -16.11 12.48 2.79
CA THR A 54 -15.79 11.82 1.50
C THR A 54 -15.75 10.28 1.65
N PRO A 55 -16.58 9.52 0.92
CA PRO A 55 -16.69 8.07 1.10
C PRO A 55 -15.55 7.26 0.48
N ALA A 56 -15.16 6.19 1.17
CA ALA A 56 -14.48 5.04 0.58
C ALA A 56 -15.54 4.03 0.11
N PHE A 57 -15.42 3.54 -1.11
CA PHE A 57 -16.41 2.65 -1.72
C PHE A 57 -15.76 1.59 -2.65
N ALA A 58 -16.46 0.48 -2.84
CA ALA A 58 -16.15 -0.56 -3.83
C ALA A 58 -17.30 -0.71 -4.83
N ILE A 59 -17.01 -1.17 -6.04
CA ILE A 59 -17.97 -1.32 -7.14
C ILE A 59 -17.99 -2.78 -7.59
N PHE A 60 -19.18 -3.34 -7.79
CA PHE A 60 -19.37 -4.67 -8.38
C PHE A 60 -20.49 -4.62 -9.42
N ASN A 61 -20.23 -5.12 -10.63
CA ASN A 61 -21.29 -5.37 -11.62
C ASN A 61 -21.76 -6.82 -11.45
N LEU A 62 -23.06 -7.04 -11.46
CA LEU A 62 -23.67 -8.37 -11.38
C LEU A 62 -24.68 -8.54 -12.52
N ASP A 63 -24.55 -9.62 -13.27
CA ASP A 63 -25.55 -10.08 -14.23
C ASP A 63 -26.61 -10.96 -13.56
N ALA A 64 -27.75 -11.14 -14.25
CA ALA A 64 -28.89 -11.99 -13.86
C ALA A 64 -29.42 -11.81 -12.40
N PRO A 65 -30.25 -10.77 -12.13
CA PRO A 65 -30.60 -9.64 -12.99
C PRO A 65 -29.49 -8.59 -13.03
N ARG A 66 -29.41 -7.84 -14.12
CA ARG A 66 -28.39 -6.80 -14.35
C ARG A 66 -28.50 -5.68 -13.32
N ARG A 67 -27.45 -5.52 -12.51
CA ARG A 67 -27.39 -4.52 -11.43
C ARG A 67 -25.96 -4.07 -11.14
N LEU A 68 -25.83 -2.77 -10.91
CA LEU A 68 -24.63 -2.14 -10.37
C LEU A 68 -24.74 -2.13 -8.83
N VAL A 69 -23.74 -2.66 -8.14
CA VAL A 69 -23.66 -2.64 -6.68
C VAL A 69 -22.50 -1.73 -6.25
N VAL A 70 -22.76 -0.82 -5.32
CA VAL A 70 -21.74 0.07 -4.74
C VAL A 70 -21.78 -0.04 -3.23
N ASP A 71 -20.72 -0.62 -2.65
CA ASP A 71 -20.57 -0.80 -1.21
C ASP A 71 -19.81 0.39 -0.62
N VAL A 72 -20.44 1.16 0.27
CA VAL A 72 -19.85 2.33 0.93
C VAL A 72 -19.43 1.96 2.35
N ALA A 73 -18.14 2.06 2.65
CA ALA A 73 -17.55 1.60 3.92
C ALA A 73 -17.74 2.61 5.07
N ASN A 74 -17.91 2.11 6.30
CA ASN A 74 -18.22 2.88 7.52
C ASN A 74 -19.45 3.79 7.38
N ALA A 75 -20.38 3.43 6.48
CA ALA A 75 -21.55 4.22 6.14
C ALA A 75 -22.78 3.85 6.97
N GLN A 76 -23.68 4.82 7.18
CA GLN A 76 -24.98 4.67 7.83
C GLN A 76 -26.07 5.41 7.03
N LEU A 77 -27.27 4.85 7.01
CA LEU A 77 -28.46 5.41 6.36
C LEU A 77 -29.11 6.46 7.27
N ALA A 78 -28.76 7.73 7.07
CA ALA A 78 -29.18 8.87 7.92
C ALA A 78 -30.15 9.84 7.23
N GLY A 79 -30.79 9.41 6.13
CA GLY A 79 -31.69 10.23 5.32
C GLY A 79 -31.87 9.72 3.89
N ALA A 80 -30.93 8.91 3.39
CA ALA A 80 -31.13 8.17 2.14
C ALA A 80 -32.37 7.25 2.21
N GLN A 81 -33.21 7.30 1.17
CA GLN A 81 -34.33 6.37 1.00
C GLN A 81 -33.80 4.94 0.82
N ARG A 82 -34.43 3.96 1.46
CA ARG A 82 -34.08 2.53 1.30
C ARG A 82 -34.43 1.97 -0.07
N PHE A 83 -35.38 2.58 -0.76
CA PHE A 83 -35.78 2.25 -2.12
C PHE A 83 -36.29 3.51 -2.82
N THR A 84 -35.87 3.71 -4.06
CA THR A 84 -36.31 4.78 -4.96
C THR A 84 -36.54 4.15 -6.33
N ASP A 85 -37.77 4.18 -6.83
CA ASP A 85 -38.03 3.90 -8.26
C ASP A 85 -37.50 5.09 -9.07
N VAL A 86 -36.76 4.79 -10.13
CA VAL A 86 -36.08 5.79 -10.96
C VAL A 86 -36.77 5.94 -12.32
N GLY A 87 -37.41 4.88 -12.82
CA GLY A 87 -38.19 4.94 -14.05
C GLY A 87 -37.44 5.31 -15.35
N SER A 88 -36.12 5.52 -15.31
CA SER A 88 -35.36 6.05 -16.45
C SER A 88 -35.05 4.96 -17.48
N TRP A 89 -34.54 5.38 -18.65
CA TRP A 89 -34.11 4.43 -19.69
C TRP A 89 -33.04 3.46 -19.19
N ALA A 90 -31.99 3.96 -18.53
CA ALA A 90 -30.89 3.10 -18.09
C ALA A 90 -31.14 2.39 -16.74
N VAL A 91 -31.87 3.02 -15.81
CA VAL A 91 -32.03 2.56 -14.42
C VAL A 91 -33.50 2.32 -14.10
N SER A 92 -33.81 1.12 -13.61
CA SER A 92 -35.13 0.80 -13.08
C SER A 92 -35.32 1.43 -11.70
N HIS A 93 -34.52 1.02 -10.72
CA HIS A 93 -34.65 1.42 -9.32
C HIS A 93 -33.28 1.47 -8.63
N VAL A 94 -33.24 2.10 -7.45
CA VAL A 94 -32.11 2.05 -6.52
C VAL A 94 -32.61 1.60 -5.16
N ALA A 95 -31.97 0.60 -4.59
CA ALA A 95 -32.16 0.17 -3.20
C ALA A 95 -30.90 0.47 -2.37
N ALA A 96 -31.08 0.85 -1.12
CA ALA A 96 -29.99 1.13 -0.18
C ALA A 96 -30.22 0.34 1.12
N ALA A 97 -29.33 -0.61 1.40
CA ALA A 97 -29.41 -1.50 2.55
C ALA A 97 -28.17 -1.37 3.45
N PRO A 98 -28.31 -1.29 4.78
CA PRO A 98 -27.16 -1.43 5.67
C PRO A 98 -26.62 -2.87 5.55
N VAL A 99 -25.30 -3.02 5.52
CA VAL A 99 -24.63 -4.31 5.47
C VAL A 99 -23.58 -4.34 6.57
N ASP A 100 -23.73 -5.32 7.45
CA ASP A 100 -22.81 -5.64 8.53
C ASP A 100 -22.24 -7.03 8.26
N ARG A 101 -20.91 -7.16 8.27
CA ARG A 101 -20.17 -8.42 8.11
C ARG A 101 -19.40 -8.79 9.38
N GLY A 102 -19.87 -8.31 10.53
CA GLY A 102 -19.21 -8.43 11.81
C GLY A 102 -18.04 -7.46 11.95
N GLN A 103 -17.12 -7.78 12.86
CA GLN A 103 -16.04 -6.88 13.31
C GLN A 103 -15.10 -6.38 12.19
N SER A 104 -15.09 -6.99 11.01
CA SER A 104 -14.19 -6.65 9.90
C SER A 104 -14.75 -5.59 8.94
N TRP A 105 -16.06 -5.44 8.79
CA TRP A 105 -16.66 -4.48 7.85
C TRP A 105 -18.12 -4.15 8.16
N SER A 106 -18.42 -2.85 8.26
CA SER A 106 -19.79 -2.31 8.29
C SER A 106 -19.94 -1.18 7.28
N GLY A 107 -21.13 -1.02 6.71
CA GLY A 107 -21.40 0.01 5.72
C GLY A 107 -22.81 -0.03 5.14
N VAL A 108 -22.98 0.59 3.97
CA VAL A 108 -24.24 0.61 3.21
C VAL A 108 -23.98 0.13 1.79
N ARG A 109 -24.79 -0.83 1.35
CA ARG A 109 -24.83 -1.33 -0.02
C ARG A 109 -25.90 -0.60 -0.81
N LEU A 110 -25.48 0.13 -1.85
CA LEU A 110 -26.36 0.64 -2.90
C LEU A 110 -26.49 -0.43 -3.98
N THR A 111 -27.71 -0.78 -4.38
CA THR A 111 -28.01 -1.73 -5.47
C THR A 111 -28.88 -1.04 -6.50
N ILE A 112 -28.36 -0.87 -7.70
CA ILE A 112 -28.95 -0.09 -8.79
C ILE A 112 -29.36 -1.07 -9.89
N GLY A 113 -30.65 -1.34 -10.03
CA GLY A 113 -31.18 -2.28 -11.02
C GLY A 113 -31.18 -1.65 -12.41
N LEU A 114 -30.45 -2.24 -13.36
CA LEU A 114 -30.31 -1.73 -14.72
C LEU A 114 -31.44 -2.29 -15.61
N ARG A 115 -32.00 -1.47 -16.50
CA ARG A 115 -32.99 -1.94 -17.50
C ARG A 115 -32.31 -2.52 -18.74
N HIS A 116 -31.28 -1.84 -19.23
CA HIS A 116 -30.49 -2.20 -20.42
C HIS A 116 -29.03 -2.42 -20.02
N GLU A 117 -28.19 -2.85 -20.98
CA GLU A 117 -26.75 -2.80 -20.79
C GLU A 117 -26.28 -1.36 -20.65
N ALA A 118 -25.42 -1.04 -19.67
CA ALA A 118 -25.04 0.33 -19.37
C ALA A 118 -23.56 0.50 -19.01
N ALA A 119 -22.96 1.57 -19.53
CA ALA A 119 -21.66 2.05 -19.11
C ALA A 119 -21.81 2.79 -17.78
N THR A 120 -21.20 2.25 -16.74
CA THR A 120 -21.29 2.77 -15.36
C THR A 120 -20.01 3.49 -14.97
N ARG A 121 -20.13 4.72 -14.45
CA ARG A 121 -18.99 5.52 -13.97
C ARG A 121 -19.30 6.12 -12.60
N VAL A 122 -18.67 5.58 -11.56
CA VAL A 122 -18.72 6.12 -10.20
C VAL A 122 -17.55 7.07 -9.98
N GLN A 123 -17.81 8.25 -9.40
CA GLN A 123 -16.82 9.27 -9.08
C GLN A 123 -17.14 9.93 -7.72
N LEU A 124 -16.16 10.63 -7.16
CA LEU A 124 -16.35 11.50 -6.00
C LEU A 124 -16.43 12.96 -6.48
N ASP A 125 -17.43 13.68 -6.01
CA ASP A 125 -17.58 15.13 -6.19
C ASP A 125 -17.47 15.82 -4.81
N GLY A 126 -16.23 16.05 -4.38
CA GLY A 126 -15.89 16.57 -3.05
C GLY A 126 -16.20 15.58 -1.92
N ARG A 127 -17.45 15.60 -1.44
CA ARG A 127 -17.98 14.64 -0.46
C ARG A 127 -19.03 13.71 -1.05
N ASP A 128 -19.63 14.07 -2.19
CA ASP A 128 -20.79 13.36 -2.72
C ASP A 128 -20.33 12.21 -3.63
N LEU A 129 -21.06 11.10 -3.57
CA LEU A 129 -20.85 9.95 -4.46
C LEU A 129 -21.70 10.16 -5.72
N LEU A 130 -21.04 10.35 -6.86
CA LEU A 130 -21.68 10.60 -8.15
C LEU A 130 -21.63 9.34 -9.01
N ILE A 131 -22.78 8.73 -9.28
CA ILE A 131 -22.91 7.50 -10.07
C ILE A 131 -23.61 7.85 -11.38
N ARG A 132 -22.87 7.81 -12.49
CA ARG A 132 -23.39 7.96 -13.85
C ARG A 132 -23.64 6.59 -14.47
N VAL A 133 -24.79 6.42 -15.09
CA VAL A 133 -25.24 5.19 -15.76
C VAL A 133 -25.80 5.58 -17.12
N GLN A 134 -25.10 5.24 -18.20
CA GLN A 134 -25.52 5.50 -19.57
C GLN A 134 -25.79 4.18 -20.29
N ALA A 135 -27.00 3.98 -20.81
CA ALA A 135 -27.31 2.78 -21.60
C ALA A 135 -26.42 2.72 -22.87
N LEU A 136 -25.93 1.53 -23.21
CA LEU A 136 -25.27 1.27 -24.51
C LEU A 136 -26.30 1.28 -25.64
N GLU A 137 -27.51 0.79 -25.35
CA GLU A 137 -28.65 0.89 -26.25
C GLU A 137 -29.20 2.32 -26.21
N PRO A 138 -29.22 3.05 -27.35
CA PRO A 138 -29.71 4.42 -27.37
C PRO A 138 -31.18 4.45 -26.98
N ALA A 139 -31.58 5.43 -26.18
CA ALA A 139 -32.98 5.63 -25.85
C ALA A 139 -33.79 5.80 -27.15
N PRO A 140 -34.94 5.11 -27.32
CA PRO A 140 -35.79 5.31 -28.48
C PRO A 140 -36.16 6.79 -28.55
N PRO A 141 -36.11 7.42 -29.74
CA PRO A 141 -36.39 8.85 -29.88
C PRO A 141 -37.77 9.11 -29.29
N ALA A 142 -37.81 9.88 -28.20
CA ALA A 142 -38.98 9.97 -27.33
C ALA A 142 -40.21 10.31 -28.17
N ALA A 143 -41.10 9.34 -28.35
CA ALA A 143 -42.21 9.43 -29.29
C ALA A 143 -43.05 10.64 -28.89
N ALA A 144 -43.00 11.69 -29.72
CA ALA A 144 -43.36 13.04 -29.31
C ALA A 144 -44.81 13.07 -28.83
N SER A 145 -44.99 13.14 -27.52
CA SER A 145 -46.31 13.12 -26.87
C SER A 145 -47.11 14.30 -27.41
N SER A 146 -48.15 13.99 -28.19
CA SER A 146 -48.84 14.93 -29.08
C SER A 146 -49.74 15.91 -28.31
N GLY A 147 -49.11 16.83 -27.60
CA GLY A 147 -49.75 17.99 -27.00
C GLY A 147 -50.36 18.90 -28.08
N PRO A 148 -51.68 19.17 -28.04
CA PRO A 148 -52.35 19.85 -29.14
C PRO A 148 -52.21 21.38 -29.06
N GLY A 149 -51.84 21.99 -30.20
CA GLY A 149 -52.32 23.32 -30.62
C GLY A 149 -51.70 24.56 -29.97
N ALA A 150 -50.77 25.19 -30.69
CA ALA A 150 -50.55 26.65 -30.65
C ALA A 150 -50.21 27.15 -32.07
N ALA A 151 -50.75 28.30 -32.48
CA ALA A 151 -50.72 28.79 -33.86
C ALA A 151 -49.47 29.67 -34.17
N PRO A 152 -49.01 29.74 -35.43
CA PRO A 152 -47.78 30.46 -35.81
C PRO A 152 -47.98 31.97 -36.00
N ALA A 153 -46.98 32.77 -35.62
CA ALA A 153 -46.95 34.22 -35.81
C ALA A 153 -45.76 34.69 -36.67
N ARG A 154 -46.13 35.38 -37.76
CA ARG A 154 -45.34 36.03 -38.82
C ARG A 154 -44.04 36.79 -38.44
N ALA A 155 -43.04 36.69 -39.33
CA ALA A 155 -42.04 37.74 -39.66
C ALA A 155 -42.63 38.74 -40.71
N PRO A 156 -41.95 39.74 -41.32
CA PRO A 156 -40.52 40.10 -41.31
C PRO A 156 -40.19 41.63 -41.30
N GLN A 157 -38.89 42.00 -41.43
CA GLN A 157 -38.26 43.13 -42.20
C GLN A 157 -36.76 43.25 -41.77
N VAL A 158 -35.69 43.62 -42.52
CA VAL A 158 -35.39 44.26 -43.85
C VAL A 158 -34.73 45.66 -43.69
N VAL A 159 -33.92 46.09 -44.69
CA VAL A 159 -33.12 47.36 -44.83
C VAL A 159 -31.69 47.34 -44.23
N ALA A 160 -30.63 48.01 -44.75
CA ALA A 160 -30.03 48.18 -46.10
C ALA A 160 -28.66 48.97 -45.99
N PRO A 161 -27.77 49.02 -47.02
CA PRO A 161 -26.44 49.68 -46.93
C PRO A 161 -26.12 50.80 -47.98
N ALA A 162 -24.91 51.41 -47.87
CA ALA A 162 -24.12 52.18 -48.88
C ALA A 162 -24.15 53.76 -48.89
N ALA A 163 -23.23 54.36 -49.69
CA ALA A 163 -22.85 55.81 -49.81
C ALA A 163 -22.94 56.28 -51.31
N PRO A 164 -22.25 57.33 -51.91
CA PRO A 164 -21.37 58.45 -51.44
C PRO A 164 -21.48 59.85 -52.18
N ALA A 165 -20.53 60.79 -51.92
CA ALA A 165 -19.84 61.75 -52.86
C ALA A 165 -20.35 63.19 -53.30
N ALA A 166 -19.35 64.06 -53.59
CA ALA A 166 -19.21 65.11 -54.67
C ALA A 166 -19.46 66.66 -54.48
N THR A 167 -18.35 67.46 -54.54
CA THR A 167 -17.99 68.60 -55.46
C THR A 167 -18.83 69.91 -55.68
N VAL A 168 -18.19 71.12 -55.80
CA VAL A 168 -18.44 72.23 -56.81
C VAL A 168 -17.69 73.60 -56.60
N GLN A 169 -16.98 74.11 -57.65
CA GLN A 169 -16.72 75.51 -58.21
C GLN A 169 -16.40 76.80 -57.37
N LEU A 170 -16.03 78.00 -57.93
CA LEU A 170 -15.04 78.45 -58.98
C LEU A 170 -14.96 80.03 -59.17
N ALA A 171 -13.78 80.69 -58.98
CA ALA A 171 -13.31 82.01 -59.55
C ALA A 171 -14.19 83.32 -59.41
N SER A 172 -13.98 84.56 -59.96
CA SER A 172 -13.05 85.25 -60.92
C SER A 172 -12.98 86.82 -60.80
N ARG A 173 -11.83 87.48 -61.16
CA ARG A 173 -11.65 88.84 -61.83
C ARG A 173 -12.16 90.18 -61.18
N SER A 174 -11.96 91.42 -61.72
CA SER A 174 -10.73 92.19 -62.16
C SER A 174 -11.00 93.66 -62.68
N GLY A 175 -10.27 94.70 -62.21
CA GLY A 175 -10.05 96.05 -62.85
C GLY A 175 -11.23 97.08 -62.89
N GLY A 176 -11.09 98.40 -63.15
CA GLY A 176 -9.94 99.33 -63.30
C GLY A 176 -10.32 100.77 -63.82
N ALA A 177 -9.40 101.75 -63.79
CA ALA A 177 -9.44 103.13 -64.41
C ALA A 177 -10.37 104.23 -63.78
N ALA A 178 -10.16 105.57 -63.93
CA ALA A 178 -8.95 106.41 -64.18
C ALA A 178 -9.20 107.95 -63.99
N GLY A 179 -8.16 108.73 -63.62
CA GLY A 179 -8.06 110.21 -63.78
C GLY A 179 -8.79 111.11 -62.75
N PRO A 180 -8.55 112.44 -62.71
CA PRO A 180 -7.60 113.27 -63.49
C PRO A 180 -6.44 113.85 -62.64
N ALA A 181 -5.54 114.63 -63.27
CA ALA A 181 -4.40 115.27 -62.60
C ALA A 181 -4.04 116.65 -63.17
N ARG A 182 -3.50 117.55 -62.33
CA ARG A 182 -2.44 118.53 -62.70
C ARG A 182 -1.83 119.33 -61.52
N VAL A 183 -2.54 119.50 -60.39
CA VAL A 183 -1.98 120.18 -59.19
C VAL A 183 -0.93 119.31 -58.46
N ARG A 184 -1.01 117.98 -58.56
CA ARG A 184 -0.18 117.01 -57.79
C ARG A 184 1.33 117.05 -58.10
N ALA A 185 1.78 117.77 -59.13
CA ALA A 185 3.16 117.70 -59.63
C ALA A 185 4.21 118.36 -58.72
N ALA A 186 3.81 119.27 -57.82
CA ALA A 186 4.70 119.83 -56.80
C ALA A 186 4.79 118.90 -55.58
N GLN A 187 3.64 118.55 -55.00
CA GLN A 187 3.53 117.75 -53.78
C GLN A 187 4.13 116.35 -53.93
N ALA A 188 4.00 115.74 -55.12
CA ALA A 188 4.62 114.46 -55.46
C ALA A 188 6.16 114.42 -55.31
N ARG A 189 6.86 115.57 -55.16
CA ARG A 189 8.31 115.60 -54.89
C ARG A 189 8.63 115.48 -53.39
N GLU A 190 7.78 116.01 -52.52
CA GLU A 190 7.88 115.77 -51.07
C GLU A 190 7.36 114.38 -50.72
N ASP A 191 6.24 113.96 -51.31
CA ASP A 191 5.69 112.60 -51.16
C ASP A 191 6.71 111.55 -51.64
N ALA A 192 7.41 111.77 -52.76
CA ALA A 192 8.46 110.85 -53.23
C ALA A 192 9.66 110.77 -52.28
N ALA A 193 10.05 111.87 -51.62
CA ALA A 193 11.11 111.86 -50.62
C ALA A 193 10.69 111.12 -49.33
N ALA A 194 9.45 111.34 -48.87
CA ALA A 194 8.87 110.61 -47.75
C ALA A 194 8.72 109.10 -48.05
N VAL A 195 8.27 108.75 -49.26
CA VAL A 195 8.16 107.36 -49.73
C VAL A 195 9.54 106.70 -49.87
N ALA A 196 10.57 107.41 -50.33
CA ALA A 196 11.94 106.88 -50.36
C ALA A 196 12.49 106.60 -48.94
N LEU A 197 12.15 107.46 -47.96
CA LEU A 197 12.50 107.22 -46.56
C LEU A 197 11.74 106.01 -45.98
N GLN A 198 10.45 105.87 -46.28
CA GLN A 198 9.67 104.67 -45.89
C GLN A 198 10.13 103.39 -46.59
N GLN A 199 10.57 103.46 -47.85
CA GLN A 199 11.11 102.32 -48.58
C GLN A 199 12.42 101.84 -47.95
N THR A 200 13.37 102.74 -47.67
CA THR A 200 14.64 102.38 -47.01
C THR A 200 14.45 101.88 -45.57
N GLN A 201 13.49 102.44 -44.83
CA GLN A 201 13.09 101.90 -43.51
C GLN A 201 12.48 100.50 -43.64
N GLY A 202 11.54 100.29 -44.56
CA GLY A 202 10.92 98.99 -44.81
C GLY A 202 11.89 97.93 -45.33
N GLU A 203 12.93 98.32 -46.07
CA GLU A 203 14.03 97.41 -46.46
C GLU A 203 14.91 97.04 -45.27
N ALA A 204 15.24 97.98 -44.39
CA ALA A 204 15.95 97.69 -43.14
C ALA A 204 15.14 96.76 -42.22
N GLU A 205 13.81 96.91 -42.14
CA GLU A 205 12.92 96.01 -41.40
C GLU A 205 12.83 94.62 -42.04
N ARG A 206 12.71 94.52 -43.37
CA ARG A 206 12.75 93.23 -44.09
C ARG A 206 14.08 92.50 -43.89
N LEU A 207 15.20 93.21 -43.81
CA LEU A 207 16.51 92.62 -43.50
C LEU A 207 16.58 92.13 -42.05
N ARG A 208 16.03 92.87 -41.09
CA ARG A 208 15.90 92.41 -39.69
C ARG A 208 14.99 91.19 -39.56
N GLN A 209 13.87 91.15 -40.27
CA GLN A 209 12.97 89.99 -40.32
C GLN A 209 13.69 88.75 -40.90
N ARG A 210 14.38 88.89 -42.04
CA ARG A 210 15.15 87.79 -42.64
C ARG A 210 16.29 87.28 -41.75
N LEU A 211 16.94 88.15 -40.98
CA LEU A 211 17.93 87.74 -39.98
C LEU A 211 17.28 86.96 -38.84
N ALA A 212 16.15 87.42 -38.30
CA ALA A 212 15.40 86.70 -37.27
C ALA A 212 14.87 85.34 -37.77
N GLU A 213 14.41 85.24 -39.02
CA GLU A 213 14.00 83.99 -39.66
C GLU A 213 15.18 83.02 -39.86
N ALA A 214 16.36 83.54 -40.23
CA ALA A 214 17.59 82.75 -40.34
C ALA A 214 18.09 82.25 -38.97
N GLU A 215 18.01 83.08 -37.92
CA GLU A 215 18.33 82.68 -36.55
C GLU A 215 17.33 81.66 -36.00
N ALA A 216 16.03 81.83 -36.26
CA ALA A 216 14.99 80.87 -35.87
C ALA A 216 15.15 79.51 -36.56
N THR A 217 15.46 79.49 -37.86
CA THR A 217 15.75 78.23 -38.58
C THR A 217 17.07 77.60 -38.15
N ALA A 218 18.10 78.38 -37.84
CA ALA A 218 19.34 77.87 -37.24
C ALA A 218 19.11 77.27 -35.84
N ALA A 219 18.26 77.88 -35.01
CA ALA A 219 17.87 77.35 -33.70
C ALA A 219 17.06 76.05 -33.84
N ALA A 220 16.09 76.01 -34.75
CA ALA A 220 15.31 74.81 -35.05
C ALA A 220 16.19 73.63 -35.51
N MET A 221 17.18 73.90 -36.37
CA MET A 221 18.15 72.88 -36.82
C MET A 221 19.02 72.34 -35.66
N ARG A 222 19.46 73.19 -34.73
CA ARG A 222 20.19 72.75 -33.52
C ARG A 222 19.31 71.84 -32.66
N HIS A 223 18.07 72.24 -32.38
CA HIS A 223 17.13 71.45 -31.58
C HIS A 223 16.82 70.08 -32.23
N THR A 224 16.64 70.00 -33.56
CA THR A 224 16.48 68.70 -34.22
C THR A 224 17.76 67.84 -34.20
N ALA A 225 18.95 68.45 -34.30
CA ALA A 225 20.21 67.70 -34.17
C ALA A 225 20.43 67.16 -32.75
N GLU A 226 20.02 67.91 -31.73
CA GLU A 226 20.05 67.47 -30.32
C GLU A 226 19.03 66.36 -30.06
N GLN A 227 17.81 66.46 -30.59
CA GLN A 227 16.83 65.37 -30.55
C GLN A 227 17.34 64.10 -31.25
N GLN A 228 18.00 64.21 -32.41
CA GLN A 228 18.61 63.06 -33.09
C GLN A 228 19.73 62.43 -32.25
N ARG A 229 20.60 63.23 -31.62
CA ARG A 229 21.64 62.72 -30.69
C ARG A 229 21.04 62.03 -29.46
N ALA A 230 19.97 62.58 -28.89
CA ALA A 230 19.25 61.97 -27.77
C ALA A 230 18.59 60.63 -28.16
N LEU A 231 18.01 60.53 -29.36
CA LEU A 231 17.46 59.29 -29.88
C LEU A 231 18.55 58.23 -30.15
N GLN A 232 19.71 58.64 -30.68
CA GLN A 232 20.87 57.76 -30.90
C GLN A 232 21.47 57.24 -29.60
N SER A 233 21.64 58.08 -28.58
CA SER A 233 22.12 57.61 -27.27
C SER A 233 21.11 56.67 -26.60
N ALA A 234 19.81 56.93 -26.76
CA ALA A 234 18.75 56.05 -26.26
C ALA A 234 18.69 54.69 -26.97
N THR A 235 18.97 54.59 -28.28
CA THR A 235 19.05 53.28 -28.96
C THR A 235 20.30 52.51 -28.58
N VAL A 236 21.47 53.16 -28.45
CA VAL A 236 22.69 52.52 -27.96
C VAL A 236 22.50 51.97 -26.54
N GLY A 237 21.90 52.75 -25.62
CA GLY A 237 21.61 52.29 -24.27
C GLY A 237 20.65 51.10 -24.21
N ARG A 238 19.63 51.06 -25.09
CA ARG A 238 18.72 49.90 -25.21
C ARG A 238 19.43 48.65 -25.74
N LEU A 239 20.31 48.79 -26.72
CA LEU A 239 21.09 47.67 -27.27
C LEU A 239 22.02 47.08 -26.20
N GLN A 240 22.80 47.91 -25.50
CA GLN A 240 23.68 47.46 -24.42
C GLN A 240 22.92 46.78 -23.27
N HIS A 241 21.70 47.24 -22.95
CA HIS A 241 20.88 46.56 -21.93
C HIS A 241 20.36 45.20 -22.42
N ALA A 242 19.93 45.09 -23.69
CA ALA A 242 19.50 43.83 -24.29
C ALA A 242 20.64 42.81 -24.45
N GLU A 243 21.88 43.28 -24.66
CA GLU A 243 23.08 42.45 -24.68
C GLU A 243 23.37 41.87 -23.28
N ARG A 244 23.36 42.68 -22.21
CA ARG A 244 23.50 42.17 -20.84
C ARG A 244 22.41 41.16 -20.46
N GLN A 245 21.15 41.42 -20.83
CA GLN A 245 20.06 40.46 -20.61
C GLN A 245 20.27 39.12 -21.35
N ARG A 246 20.92 39.13 -22.53
CA ARG A 246 21.32 37.91 -23.24
C ARG A 246 22.48 37.20 -22.53
N GLU A 247 23.48 37.92 -22.06
CA GLU A 247 24.61 37.35 -21.31
C GLU A 247 24.15 36.72 -19.98
N GLU A 248 23.31 37.42 -19.22
CA GLU A 248 22.67 36.91 -18.00
C GLU A 248 21.83 35.65 -18.29
N GLY A 249 21.04 35.65 -19.37
CA GLY A 249 20.28 34.47 -19.80
C GLY A 249 21.16 33.28 -20.19
N LEU A 250 22.29 33.52 -20.87
CA LEU A 250 23.26 32.48 -21.22
C LEU A 250 24.02 31.95 -20.00
N GLN A 251 24.33 32.79 -19.01
CA GLN A 251 24.89 32.35 -17.73
C GLN A 251 23.89 31.47 -16.96
N GLN A 252 22.62 31.87 -16.88
CA GLN A 252 21.57 31.05 -16.26
C GLN A 252 21.39 29.70 -16.97
N GLN A 253 21.47 29.65 -18.30
CA GLN A 253 21.43 28.38 -19.05
C GLN A 253 22.66 27.50 -18.75
N ARG A 254 23.86 28.07 -18.65
CA ARG A 254 25.08 27.33 -18.26
C ARG A 254 24.97 26.77 -16.84
N GLU A 255 24.49 27.57 -15.89
CA GLU A 255 24.23 27.09 -14.52
C GLU A 255 23.19 25.96 -14.49
N GLN A 256 22.11 26.05 -15.28
CA GLN A 256 21.11 24.99 -15.35
C GLN A 256 21.72 23.70 -15.94
N LEU A 257 22.52 23.80 -17.00
CA LEU A 257 23.23 22.64 -17.57
C LEU A 257 24.23 22.02 -16.58
N GLU A 258 24.98 22.83 -15.82
CA GLU A 258 25.86 22.33 -14.77
C GLU A 258 25.10 21.68 -13.60
N ARG A 259 23.97 22.24 -13.18
CA ARG A 259 23.11 21.63 -12.15
C ARG A 259 22.57 20.27 -12.63
N LEU A 260 22.18 20.17 -13.90
CA LEU A 260 21.69 18.92 -14.51
C LEU A 260 22.79 17.86 -14.66
N THR A 261 24.01 18.21 -15.09
CA THR A 261 25.12 17.24 -15.19
C THR A 261 25.61 16.78 -13.83
N ARG A 262 25.70 17.68 -12.83
CA ARG A 262 25.99 17.31 -11.42
C ARG A 262 24.91 16.39 -10.84
N ALA A 263 23.63 16.64 -11.13
CA ALA A 263 22.54 15.77 -10.72
C ALA A 263 22.59 14.38 -11.40
N GLY A 264 22.92 14.32 -12.69
CA GLY A 264 23.12 13.07 -13.42
C GLY A 264 24.23 12.22 -12.81
N ALA A 265 25.41 12.79 -12.59
CA ALA A 265 26.53 12.09 -11.96
C ALA A 265 26.22 11.60 -10.53
N ALA A 266 25.45 12.38 -9.75
CA ALA A 266 24.99 11.96 -8.42
C ALA A 266 23.99 10.79 -8.49
N ALA A 267 23.08 10.78 -9.46
CA ALA A 267 22.14 9.68 -9.69
C ALA A 267 22.84 8.40 -10.17
N GLU A 268 23.89 8.53 -10.98
CA GLU A 268 24.70 7.40 -11.45
C GLU A 268 25.52 6.76 -10.32
N GLN A 269 26.16 7.57 -9.46
CA GLN A 269 26.79 7.07 -8.22
C GLN A 269 25.77 6.42 -7.26
N ALA A 270 24.53 6.90 -7.22
CA ALA A 270 23.48 6.28 -6.42
C ALA A 270 23.08 4.89 -6.96
N ARG A 271 23.01 4.71 -8.29
CA ARG A 271 22.79 3.38 -8.90
C ARG A 271 23.93 2.41 -8.61
N GLN A 272 25.18 2.83 -8.80
CA GLN A 272 26.35 1.99 -8.51
C GLN A 272 26.32 1.46 -7.07
N ARG A 273 26.03 2.33 -6.09
CA ARG A 273 25.87 1.95 -4.67
C ARG A 273 24.65 1.05 -4.41
N ALA A 274 23.56 1.19 -5.17
CA ALA A 274 22.40 0.31 -5.07
C ALA A 274 22.70 -1.09 -5.63
N GLU A 275 23.44 -1.16 -6.75
CA GLU A 275 23.87 -2.40 -7.41
C GLU A 275 24.92 -3.16 -6.56
N GLU A 276 25.89 -2.45 -5.98
CA GLU A 276 26.83 -3.02 -4.98
C GLU A 276 26.08 -3.61 -3.77
N ARG A 277 25.06 -2.91 -3.25
CA ARG A 277 24.23 -3.38 -2.13
C ARG A 277 23.38 -4.59 -2.52
N ALA A 278 22.81 -4.61 -3.72
CA ALA A 278 22.05 -5.75 -4.23
C ALA A 278 22.93 -7.00 -4.31
N ALA A 279 24.13 -6.89 -4.90
CA ALA A 279 25.09 -7.99 -4.98
C ALA A 279 25.52 -8.51 -3.59
N GLN A 280 25.71 -7.62 -2.61
CA GLN A 280 26.01 -8.01 -1.22
C GLN A 280 24.83 -8.71 -0.53
N LEU A 281 23.58 -8.32 -0.83
CA LEU A 281 22.38 -8.98 -0.32
C LEU A 281 22.17 -10.35 -0.95
N ASP A 282 22.42 -10.51 -2.25
CA ASP A 282 22.32 -11.80 -2.94
C ASP A 282 23.38 -12.79 -2.46
N GLN A 283 24.62 -12.35 -2.23
CA GLN A 283 25.65 -13.18 -1.60
C GLN A 283 25.25 -13.65 -0.20
N ARG A 284 24.65 -12.77 0.61
CA ARG A 284 24.11 -13.12 1.94
C ARG A 284 22.93 -14.09 1.86
N LEU A 285 22.03 -13.91 0.89
CA LEU A 285 20.91 -14.80 0.67
C LEU A 285 21.38 -16.20 0.27
N ALA A 286 22.36 -16.31 -0.64
CA ALA A 286 22.96 -17.58 -1.04
C ALA A 286 23.59 -18.31 0.15
N ALA A 287 24.39 -17.60 0.97
CA ALA A 287 24.98 -18.18 2.18
C ALA A 287 23.92 -18.67 3.20
N ALA A 288 22.86 -17.89 3.42
CA ALA A 288 21.76 -18.26 4.32
C ALA A 288 21.00 -19.50 3.81
N LEU A 289 20.74 -19.60 2.51
CA LEU A 289 20.10 -20.78 1.90
C LEU A 289 20.98 -22.03 2.05
N THR A 290 22.29 -21.91 1.82
CA THR A 290 23.24 -23.03 2.04
C THR A 290 23.25 -23.49 3.50
N ALA A 291 23.18 -22.58 4.47
CA ALA A 291 23.10 -22.93 5.90
C ALA A 291 21.78 -23.65 6.25
N VAL A 292 20.64 -23.21 5.68
CA VAL A 292 19.34 -23.88 5.86
C VAL A 292 19.34 -25.29 5.24
N GLU A 293 20.02 -25.51 4.12
CA GLU A 293 20.20 -26.86 3.58
C GLU A 293 21.06 -27.76 4.47
N GLY A 294 22.15 -27.25 5.06
CA GLY A 294 22.95 -27.99 6.03
C GLY A 294 22.09 -28.50 7.19
N LEU A 295 21.36 -27.59 7.85
CA LEU A 295 20.45 -27.92 8.95
C LEU A 295 19.37 -28.94 8.55
N ARG A 296 18.85 -28.88 7.31
CA ARG A 296 17.88 -29.88 6.80
C ARG A 296 18.50 -31.28 6.68
N ARG A 297 19.76 -31.38 6.22
CA ARG A 297 20.49 -32.65 6.13
C ARG A 297 20.77 -33.23 7.52
N ASP A 298 21.17 -32.38 8.47
CA ASP A 298 21.40 -32.80 9.87
C ASP A 298 20.13 -33.30 10.55
N VAL A 299 18.99 -32.62 10.39
CA VAL A 299 17.70 -33.06 10.95
C VAL A 299 17.23 -34.39 10.33
N ALA A 300 17.47 -34.62 9.03
CA ALA A 300 17.21 -35.91 8.40
C ALA A 300 18.15 -37.03 8.94
N GLY A 301 19.42 -36.69 9.17
CA GLY A 301 20.41 -37.57 9.80
C GLY A 301 20.14 -37.87 11.28
N GLN A 302 19.44 -36.99 12.00
CA GLN A 302 18.97 -37.24 13.37
C GLN A 302 17.73 -38.13 13.37
N ARG A 303 16.70 -37.83 12.56
CA ARG A 303 15.47 -38.65 12.47
C ARG A 303 15.75 -40.10 12.10
N THR A 304 16.70 -40.36 11.19
CA THR A 304 17.10 -41.72 10.80
C THR A 304 17.90 -42.47 11.88
N ARG A 305 18.43 -41.78 12.89
CA ARG A 305 18.97 -42.41 14.11
C ARG A 305 17.86 -42.68 15.12
N GLU A 306 16.88 -41.78 15.25
CA GLU A 306 15.71 -41.94 16.13
C GLU A 306 14.78 -43.09 15.70
N THR A 307 14.54 -43.31 14.41
CA THR A 307 13.81 -44.53 13.96
C THR A 307 14.58 -45.80 14.29
N ARG A 308 15.89 -45.84 14.01
CA ARG A 308 16.74 -47.01 14.29
C ARG A 308 16.85 -47.37 15.78
N THR A 309 16.71 -46.41 16.69
CA THR A 309 16.62 -46.70 18.14
C THR A 309 15.22 -47.12 18.55
N ALA A 310 14.16 -46.55 17.96
CA ALA A 310 12.79 -46.99 18.19
C ALA A 310 12.52 -48.42 17.67
N GLU A 311 13.08 -48.78 16.50
CA GLU A 311 13.01 -50.13 15.91
C GLU A 311 13.62 -51.19 16.84
N ARG A 312 14.82 -50.93 17.37
CA ARG A 312 15.49 -51.82 18.35
C ARG A 312 14.68 -52.00 19.63
N LEU A 313 14.14 -50.91 20.19
CA LEU A 313 13.28 -50.97 21.37
C LEU A 313 12.00 -51.78 21.12
N LEU A 314 11.48 -51.80 19.88
CA LEU A 314 10.34 -52.63 19.49
C LEU A 314 10.74 -54.11 19.39
N GLU A 315 11.89 -54.43 18.79
CA GLU A 315 12.43 -55.81 18.74
C GLU A 315 12.64 -56.38 20.15
N ASP A 316 13.27 -55.62 21.05
CA ASP A 316 13.53 -56.07 22.42
C ASP A 316 12.23 -56.20 23.24
N GLN A 317 11.23 -55.35 22.99
CA GLN A 317 9.89 -55.52 23.56
C GLN A 317 9.21 -56.80 23.05
N GLN A 318 9.34 -57.14 21.77
CA GLN A 318 8.78 -58.38 21.20
C GLN A 318 9.49 -59.62 21.78
N ARG A 319 10.83 -59.60 21.91
CA ARG A 319 11.60 -60.66 22.58
C ARG A 319 11.14 -60.88 24.02
N ALA A 320 10.93 -59.80 24.78
CA ALA A 320 10.42 -59.87 26.15
C ALA A 320 8.99 -60.43 26.24
N GLN A 321 8.12 -60.14 25.26
CA GLN A 321 6.77 -60.72 25.18
C GLN A 321 6.84 -62.22 24.87
N GLN A 322 7.65 -62.66 23.91
CA GLN A 322 7.85 -64.08 23.58
C GLN A 322 8.38 -64.87 24.78
N GLN A 323 9.34 -64.33 25.54
CA GLN A 323 9.83 -64.95 26.78
C GLN A 323 8.72 -65.09 27.83
N LEU A 324 7.83 -64.10 27.99
CA LEU A 324 6.68 -64.18 28.87
C LEU A 324 5.63 -65.22 28.43
N GLU A 325 5.52 -65.51 27.13
CA GLU A 325 4.64 -66.57 26.62
C GLU A 325 5.22 -67.96 26.85
N VAL A 326 6.53 -68.16 26.68
CA VAL A 326 7.23 -69.41 27.05
C VAL A 326 7.04 -69.71 28.54
N LEU A 327 7.33 -68.74 29.42
CA LEU A 327 7.15 -68.87 30.88
C LEU A 327 5.69 -69.16 31.28
N ARG A 328 4.71 -68.64 30.53
CA ARG A 328 3.28 -68.95 30.73
C ARG A 328 2.94 -70.39 30.31
N GLY A 329 3.55 -70.89 29.24
CA GLY A 329 3.43 -72.28 28.79
C GLY A 329 3.98 -73.26 29.83
N GLU A 330 5.21 -73.03 30.29
CA GLU A 330 5.85 -73.82 31.36
C GLU A 330 4.99 -73.82 32.65
N ALA A 331 4.52 -72.64 33.07
CA ALA A 331 3.62 -72.50 34.21
C ALA A 331 2.21 -73.10 33.99
N ALA A 332 1.83 -73.47 32.76
CA ALA A 332 0.61 -74.23 32.48
C ALA A 332 0.87 -75.74 32.58
N VAL A 333 1.99 -76.22 32.02
CA VAL A 333 2.42 -77.63 32.09
C VAL A 333 2.60 -78.06 33.55
N ALA A 334 3.34 -77.28 34.35
CA ALA A 334 3.55 -77.53 35.77
C ALA A 334 2.22 -77.59 36.57
N ARG A 335 1.18 -76.86 36.14
CA ARG A 335 -0.16 -76.90 36.74
C ARG A 335 -0.97 -78.13 36.33
N SER A 336 -0.86 -78.59 35.08
CA SER A 336 -1.49 -79.85 34.65
C SER A 336 -0.85 -81.08 35.30
N GLU A 337 0.47 -81.09 35.43
CA GLU A 337 1.21 -82.14 36.12
C GLU A 337 0.88 -82.17 37.62
N SER A 338 0.87 -81.00 38.27
CA SER A 338 0.38 -80.84 39.64
C SER A 338 -1.09 -81.22 39.84
N ALA A 339 -1.92 -81.25 38.79
CA ALA A 339 -3.29 -81.76 38.84
C ALA A 339 -3.33 -83.29 38.71
N ARG A 340 -2.54 -83.86 37.77
CA ARG A 340 -2.38 -85.30 37.59
C ARG A 340 -1.90 -86.00 38.86
N LEU A 341 -0.83 -85.50 39.49
CA LEU A 341 -0.27 -86.06 40.72
C LEU A 341 -1.29 -86.07 41.88
N ARG A 342 -2.18 -85.07 41.96
CA ARG A 342 -3.28 -85.05 42.93
C ARG A 342 -4.35 -86.10 42.63
N GLY A 343 -4.65 -86.38 41.36
CA GLY A 343 -5.55 -87.46 40.95
C GLY A 343 -4.98 -88.85 41.25
N GLU A 344 -3.68 -89.06 41.04
CA GLU A 344 -2.98 -90.31 41.37
C GLU A 344 -2.93 -90.54 42.90
N ALA A 345 -2.62 -89.49 43.68
CA ALA A 345 -2.68 -89.56 45.15
C ALA A 345 -4.09 -89.87 45.70
N ALA A 346 -5.15 -89.34 45.07
CA ALA A 346 -6.53 -89.63 45.46
C ALA A 346 -6.90 -91.12 45.29
N ARG A 347 -6.48 -91.74 44.17
CA ARG A 347 -6.68 -93.18 43.90
C ARG A 347 -5.95 -94.07 44.91
N LEU A 348 -4.72 -93.70 45.30
CA LEU A 348 -3.98 -94.44 46.34
C LEU A 348 -4.68 -94.35 47.71
N ALA A 349 -5.26 -93.19 48.04
CA ALA A 349 -6.07 -92.99 49.26
C ALA A 349 -7.46 -93.67 49.21
N GLU A 350 -7.87 -94.20 48.06
CA GLU A 350 -9.09 -95.00 47.88
C GLU A 350 -8.77 -96.50 48.00
N LEU A 351 -7.70 -96.97 47.35
CA LEU A 351 -7.16 -98.33 47.51
C LEU A 351 -6.75 -98.63 48.97
N ALA A 352 -6.24 -97.64 49.70
CA ALA A 352 -5.98 -97.78 51.14
C ALA A 352 -7.27 -98.04 51.96
N ARG A 353 -8.42 -97.50 51.54
CA ARG A 353 -9.71 -97.67 52.23
C ARG A 353 -10.38 -99.01 51.90
N THR A 354 -10.27 -99.51 50.67
CA THR A 354 -10.74 -100.86 50.33
C THR A 354 -9.93 -101.93 51.07
N ASN A 355 -8.60 -101.82 51.10
CA ASN A 355 -7.75 -102.74 51.86
C ASN A 355 -8.01 -102.72 53.37
N ALA A 356 -8.25 -101.54 53.97
CA ALA A 356 -8.66 -101.43 55.37
C ALA A 356 -10.02 -102.10 55.65
N THR A 357 -10.91 -102.14 54.67
CA THR A 357 -12.21 -102.83 54.78
C THR A 357 -12.02 -104.36 54.77
N ILE A 358 -11.18 -104.88 53.88
CA ILE A 358 -10.86 -106.33 53.77
C ILE A 358 -10.23 -106.86 55.07
N ALA A 359 -9.36 -106.07 55.71
CA ALA A 359 -8.72 -106.44 56.98
C ALA A 359 -9.68 -106.60 58.17
N SER A 360 -10.96 -106.20 58.05
CA SER A 360 -11.93 -106.23 59.15
C SER A 360 -12.69 -107.55 59.34
N GLN A 361 -12.53 -108.52 58.44
CA GLN A 361 -13.38 -109.74 58.39
C GLN A 361 -12.72 -111.03 58.93
N ALA A 362 -11.48 -110.98 59.42
CA ALA A 362 -10.80 -112.14 60.01
C ALA A 362 -10.97 -112.17 61.55
N GLY A 363 -11.82 -113.07 62.06
CA GLY A 363 -12.07 -113.22 63.51
C GLY A 363 -11.16 -114.25 64.17
N GLY A 364 -10.36 -113.84 65.17
CA GLY A 364 -9.43 -114.72 65.90
C GLY A 364 -9.16 -114.28 67.34
N ALA A 365 -8.87 -115.27 68.20
CA ALA A 365 -8.29 -115.22 69.55
C ALA A 365 -8.40 -113.92 70.39
N ARG A 366 -9.21 -113.97 71.47
CA ARG A 366 -9.21 -112.96 72.56
C ARG A 366 -7.86 -112.78 73.28
N ALA A 367 -6.91 -113.72 73.12
CA ALA A 367 -5.54 -113.59 73.62
C ALA A 367 -4.67 -112.68 72.73
N GLU A 368 -4.82 -112.79 71.40
CA GLU A 368 -4.18 -111.88 70.46
C GLU A 368 -4.71 -110.46 70.65
N LEU A 369 -6.00 -110.29 70.99
CA LEU A 369 -6.58 -108.99 71.32
C LEU A 369 -5.83 -108.21 72.42
N GLN A 370 -5.06 -108.86 73.31
CA GLN A 370 -4.22 -108.13 74.28
C GLN A 370 -2.81 -107.80 73.75
N ARG A 371 -2.22 -108.65 72.90
CA ARG A 371 -1.00 -108.31 72.17
C ARG A 371 -1.29 -107.20 71.16
N ALA A 372 -2.23 -107.43 70.25
CA ALA A 372 -2.77 -106.46 69.31
C ALA A 372 -3.30 -105.17 69.98
N ARG A 373 -3.67 -105.15 71.26
CA ARG A 373 -3.91 -103.88 71.99
C ARG A 373 -2.62 -103.15 72.31
N ARG A 374 -1.61 -103.81 72.89
CA ARG A 374 -0.28 -103.19 73.14
C ARG A 374 0.43 -102.82 71.84
N ASP A 375 0.30 -103.66 70.80
CA ASP A 375 0.88 -103.44 69.48
C ASP A 375 0.11 -102.36 68.71
N ALA A 376 -1.21 -102.23 68.88
CA ALA A 376 -1.97 -101.08 68.37
C ALA A 376 -1.79 -99.80 69.21
N GLU A 377 -1.38 -99.91 70.47
CA GLU A 377 -1.04 -98.77 71.33
C GLU A 377 0.37 -98.26 71.00
N LEU A 378 1.34 -99.16 70.80
CA LEU A 378 2.63 -98.86 70.19
C LEU A 378 2.48 -98.33 68.76
N ALA A 379 1.64 -98.94 67.91
CA ALA A 379 1.38 -98.44 66.57
C ALA A 379 0.60 -97.12 66.58
N ARG A 380 -0.23 -96.83 67.61
CA ARG A 380 -0.80 -95.50 67.82
C ARG A 380 0.27 -94.50 68.20
N LEU A 381 1.13 -94.80 69.17
CA LEU A 381 2.23 -93.93 69.56
C LEU A 381 3.21 -93.69 68.40
N GLN A 382 3.52 -94.70 67.60
CA GLN A 382 4.32 -94.59 66.38
C GLN A 382 3.58 -93.83 65.28
N ALA A 383 2.26 -94.02 65.09
CA ALA A 383 1.46 -93.26 64.14
C ALA A 383 1.30 -91.80 64.55
N ASP A 384 1.21 -91.50 65.85
CA ASP A 384 1.12 -90.14 66.37
C ASP A 384 2.49 -89.45 66.38
N GLN A 385 3.58 -90.17 66.65
CA GLN A 385 4.95 -89.70 66.36
C GLN A 385 5.15 -89.46 64.86
N ALA A 386 4.66 -90.34 63.99
CA ALA A 386 4.72 -90.16 62.54
C ALA A 386 3.87 -88.97 62.07
N ARG A 387 2.67 -88.75 62.64
CA ARG A 387 1.83 -87.56 62.40
C ARG A 387 2.49 -86.28 62.92
N GLN A 388 3.17 -86.32 64.06
CA GLN A 388 3.94 -85.18 64.58
C GLN A 388 5.16 -84.88 63.71
N ALA A 389 5.91 -85.90 63.27
CA ALA A 389 7.03 -85.76 62.35
C ALA A 389 6.58 -85.27 60.96
N GLN A 390 5.50 -85.83 60.41
CA GLN A 390 4.89 -85.40 59.15
C GLN A 390 4.32 -83.98 59.28
N GLY A 391 3.69 -83.64 60.40
CA GLY A 391 3.23 -82.29 60.71
C GLY A 391 4.39 -81.29 60.78
N ALA A 392 5.48 -81.65 61.45
CA ALA A 392 6.71 -80.85 61.50
C ALA A 392 7.34 -80.70 60.11
N ALA A 393 7.41 -81.76 59.30
CA ALA A 393 7.89 -81.72 57.93
C ALA A 393 7.03 -80.82 57.02
N ILE A 394 5.70 -80.93 57.12
CA ILE A 394 4.75 -80.05 56.42
C ILE A 394 4.93 -78.59 56.86
N GLN A 395 5.20 -78.32 58.14
CA GLN A 395 5.46 -76.97 58.63
C GLN A 395 6.84 -76.43 58.23
N ARG A 396 7.86 -77.27 58.06
CA ARG A 396 9.17 -76.90 57.47
C ARG A 396 9.00 -76.56 55.99
N ALA A 397 8.41 -77.45 55.20
CA ALA A 397 8.09 -77.21 53.78
C ALA A 397 7.23 -75.94 53.58
N LYS A 398 6.26 -75.68 54.47
CA LYS A 398 5.47 -74.42 54.43
C LYS A 398 6.26 -73.16 54.79
N ARG A 399 7.37 -73.25 55.54
CA ARG A 399 8.29 -72.14 55.76
C ARG A 399 9.20 -71.96 54.55
N GLU A 400 9.81 -73.04 54.07
CA GLU A 400 10.68 -73.04 52.88
C GLU A 400 9.97 -72.48 51.64
N VAL A 401 8.72 -72.90 51.37
CA VAL A 401 7.89 -72.33 50.29
C VAL A 401 7.62 -70.84 50.51
N ARG A 402 7.27 -70.41 51.73
CA ARG A 402 7.03 -68.98 52.02
C ARG A 402 8.31 -68.14 51.92
N GLU A 403 9.45 -68.70 52.23
CA GLU A 403 10.76 -68.05 52.10
C GLU A 403 11.16 -67.93 50.62
N GLN A 404 10.90 -68.97 49.81
CA GLN A 404 11.04 -68.93 48.36
C GLN A 404 10.07 -67.92 47.71
N GLU A 405 8.80 -67.90 48.10
CA GLU A 405 7.80 -66.90 47.67
C GLU A 405 8.28 -65.48 48.02
N GLN A 406 8.77 -65.25 49.24
CA GLN A 406 9.31 -63.94 49.64
C GLN A 406 10.59 -63.56 48.88
N GLN A 407 11.47 -64.51 48.57
CA GLN A 407 12.65 -64.26 47.73
C GLN A 407 12.24 -63.90 46.30
N GLN A 408 11.31 -64.63 45.69
CA GLN A 408 10.78 -64.31 44.35
C GLN A 408 10.08 -62.94 44.32
N VAL A 409 9.27 -62.61 45.33
CA VAL A 409 8.62 -61.28 45.44
C VAL A 409 9.66 -60.16 45.58
N ARG A 410 10.73 -60.36 46.38
CA ARG A 410 11.83 -59.40 46.50
C ARG A 410 12.59 -59.23 45.18
N GLU A 411 12.85 -60.31 44.45
CA GLU A 411 13.54 -60.24 43.16
C GLU A 411 12.68 -59.56 42.09
N LEU A 412 11.39 -59.89 42.01
CA LEU A 412 10.43 -59.24 41.11
C LEU A 412 10.27 -57.74 41.42
N ALA A 413 10.26 -57.36 42.70
CA ALA A 413 10.27 -55.95 43.12
C ALA A 413 11.57 -55.25 42.68
N ALA A 414 12.74 -55.88 42.86
CA ALA A 414 14.02 -55.33 42.43
C ALA A 414 14.11 -55.19 40.88
N ARG A 415 13.56 -56.15 40.13
CA ARG A 415 13.42 -56.07 38.66
C ARG A 415 12.49 -54.91 38.26
N LEU A 416 11.35 -54.74 38.92
CA LEU A 416 10.42 -53.63 38.68
C LEU A 416 11.07 -52.26 38.90
N VAL A 417 11.83 -52.08 39.99
CA VAL A 417 12.54 -50.81 40.26
C VAL A 417 13.59 -50.49 39.18
N ARG A 418 14.31 -51.50 38.66
CA ARG A 418 15.24 -51.30 37.54
C ARG A 418 14.52 -50.85 36.27
N VAL A 419 13.45 -51.54 35.88
CA VAL A 419 12.63 -51.19 34.70
C VAL A 419 12.00 -49.79 34.83
N GLN A 420 11.60 -49.39 36.04
CA GLN A 420 11.13 -48.02 36.31
C GLN A 420 12.24 -46.98 36.12
N ALA A 421 13.43 -47.21 36.68
CA ALA A 421 14.58 -46.30 36.53
C ALA A 421 15.07 -46.19 35.08
N GLU A 422 15.03 -47.28 34.32
CA GLU A 422 15.33 -47.30 32.87
C GLU A 422 14.26 -46.53 32.06
N ALA A 423 12.98 -46.71 32.38
CA ALA A 423 11.89 -45.96 31.76
C ALA A 423 11.96 -44.46 32.07
N GLU A 424 12.42 -44.06 33.27
CA GLU A 424 12.64 -42.65 33.62
C GLU A 424 13.85 -42.05 32.89
N ARG A 425 14.95 -42.79 32.76
CA ARG A 425 16.09 -42.38 31.91
C ARG A 425 15.65 -42.16 30.47
N ALA A 426 14.94 -43.11 29.87
CA ALA A 426 14.41 -43.00 28.51
C ALA A 426 13.44 -41.80 28.34
N ARG A 427 12.61 -41.51 29.35
CA ARG A 427 11.75 -40.30 29.37
C ARG A 427 12.58 -39.01 29.40
N ASN A 428 13.62 -38.95 30.23
CA ASN A 428 14.48 -37.77 30.37
C ASN A 428 15.34 -37.53 29.12
N GLU A 429 15.83 -38.59 28.48
CA GLU A 429 16.51 -38.53 27.18
C GLU A 429 15.56 -38.06 26.08
N ALA A 430 14.34 -38.59 26.02
CA ALA A 430 13.32 -38.17 25.06
C ALA A 430 12.88 -36.71 25.28
N ALA A 431 12.80 -36.23 26.53
CA ALA A 431 12.57 -34.82 26.84
C ALA A 431 13.74 -33.95 26.35
N SER A 432 14.98 -34.39 26.57
CA SER A 432 16.20 -33.71 26.13
C SER A 432 16.37 -33.70 24.60
N ALA A 433 15.85 -34.71 23.90
CA ALA A 433 15.78 -34.72 22.43
C ALA A 433 14.75 -33.72 21.91
N ARG A 434 13.54 -33.68 22.51
CA ARG A 434 12.49 -32.70 22.17
C ARG A 434 12.94 -31.26 22.40
N MET A 435 13.66 -31.00 23.49
CA MET A 435 14.20 -29.67 23.79
C MET A 435 15.18 -29.21 22.69
N ARG A 436 16.14 -30.06 22.31
CA ARG A 436 17.08 -29.78 21.21
C ARG A 436 16.39 -29.61 19.84
N MET A 437 15.35 -30.38 19.55
CA MET A 437 14.52 -30.15 18.35
C MET A 437 13.76 -28.82 18.39
N ALA A 438 13.27 -28.38 19.56
CA ALA A 438 12.61 -27.08 19.70
C ALA A 438 13.63 -25.91 19.53
N GLU A 439 14.84 -26.05 20.07
CA GLU A 439 15.94 -25.10 19.85
C GLU A 439 16.31 -25.00 18.37
N GLN A 440 16.49 -26.14 17.67
CA GLN A 440 16.72 -26.19 16.22
C GLN A 440 15.58 -25.54 15.44
N GLN A 441 14.31 -25.80 15.79
CA GLN A 441 13.16 -25.14 15.15
C GLN A 441 13.18 -23.63 15.38
N SER A 442 13.57 -23.16 16.57
CA SER A 442 13.74 -21.72 16.85
C SER A 442 14.88 -21.08 16.05
N ALA A 443 15.94 -21.84 15.73
CA ALA A 443 17.05 -21.39 14.90
C ALA A 443 16.63 -21.30 13.42
N ILE A 444 15.93 -22.33 12.92
CA ILE A 444 15.36 -22.34 11.57
C ILE A 444 14.34 -21.19 11.38
N GLN A 445 13.47 -20.93 12.35
CA GLN A 445 12.55 -19.78 12.28
C GLN A 445 13.27 -18.42 12.32
N ARG A 446 14.38 -18.29 13.06
CA ARG A 446 15.21 -17.07 13.02
C ARG A 446 15.85 -16.87 11.65
N ALA A 447 16.51 -17.89 11.11
CA ALA A 447 17.12 -17.86 9.78
C ALA A 447 16.11 -17.56 8.66
N LEU A 448 14.87 -18.08 8.75
CA LEU A 448 13.79 -17.76 7.81
C LEU A 448 13.38 -16.28 7.89
N ARG A 449 13.18 -15.72 9.09
CA ARG A 449 12.86 -14.29 9.27
C ARG A 449 13.99 -13.38 8.79
N GLU A 450 15.25 -13.78 9.00
CA GLU A 450 16.42 -13.07 8.48
C GLU A 450 16.46 -13.10 6.94
N ALA A 451 16.18 -14.25 6.32
CA ALA A 451 16.08 -14.36 4.86
C ALA A 451 14.90 -13.55 4.27
N GLU A 452 13.77 -13.49 4.96
CA GLU A 452 12.62 -12.63 4.60
C GLU A 452 12.96 -11.14 4.72
N ALA A 453 13.68 -10.74 5.78
CA ALA A 453 14.15 -9.37 5.95
C ALA A 453 15.17 -8.97 4.87
N LEU A 454 16.11 -9.86 4.51
CA LEU A 454 17.05 -9.63 3.41
C LEU A 454 16.33 -9.50 2.05
N ARG A 455 15.31 -10.33 1.78
CA ARG A 455 14.46 -10.19 0.58
C ARG A 455 13.69 -8.87 0.55
N ALA A 456 13.17 -8.41 1.70
CA ALA A 456 12.50 -7.11 1.80
C ALA A 456 13.48 -5.94 1.55
N GLN A 457 14.73 -6.04 2.02
CA GLN A 457 15.79 -5.07 1.74
C GLN A 457 16.19 -5.07 0.25
N LEU A 458 16.31 -6.24 -0.39
CA LEU A 458 16.60 -6.36 -1.82
C LEU A 458 15.49 -5.71 -2.66
N ALA A 459 14.22 -5.99 -2.34
CA ALA A 459 13.06 -5.39 -3.01
C ALA A 459 12.96 -3.86 -2.79
N ALA A 460 13.45 -3.34 -1.66
CA ALA A 460 13.57 -1.91 -1.44
C ALA A 460 14.67 -1.27 -2.32
N ALA A 461 15.86 -1.89 -2.36
CA ALA A 461 16.97 -1.42 -3.20
C ALA A 461 16.61 -1.45 -4.71
N GLN A 462 15.88 -2.48 -5.17
CA GLN A 462 15.36 -2.55 -6.54
C GLN A 462 14.40 -1.39 -6.85
N ARG A 463 13.52 -1.01 -5.91
CA ARG A 463 12.63 0.16 -6.08
C ARG A 463 13.39 1.48 -6.10
N GLU A 464 14.48 1.61 -5.33
CA GLU A 464 15.37 2.77 -5.41
C GLU A 464 16.06 2.84 -6.78
N GLN A 465 16.53 1.70 -7.32
CA GLN A 465 17.11 1.61 -8.66
C GLN A 465 16.08 1.94 -9.76
N GLU A 466 14.86 1.40 -9.70
CA GLU A 466 13.76 1.73 -10.63
C GLU A 466 13.41 3.23 -10.59
N ASN A 467 13.32 3.83 -9.40
CA ASN A 467 13.07 5.27 -9.27
C ASN A 467 14.25 6.09 -9.83
N GLY A 468 15.49 5.66 -9.62
CA GLY A 468 16.69 6.26 -10.23
C GLY A 468 16.78 6.06 -11.76
N GLN A 469 16.10 5.05 -12.31
CA GLN A 469 15.91 4.88 -13.76
C GLN A 469 14.84 5.84 -14.29
N ARG A 470 13.68 5.93 -13.62
CA ARG A 470 12.60 6.87 -13.98
C ARG A 470 13.05 8.33 -13.95
N LEU A 471 13.72 8.76 -12.88
CA LEU A 471 14.20 10.14 -12.74
C LEU A 471 15.22 10.53 -13.81
N ALA A 472 16.08 9.60 -14.25
CA ALA A 472 17.00 9.86 -15.35
C ALA A 472 16.29 9.94 -16.70
N ALA A 473 15.31 9.05 -16.96
CA ALA A 473 14.50 9.10 -18.18
C ALA A 473 13.64 10.39 -18.24
N GLU A 474 13.14 10.87 -17.10
CA GLU A 474 12.48 12.18 -17.00
C GLU A 474 13.45 13.34 -17.25
N ALA A 475 14.66 13.30 -16.68
CA ALA A 475 15.69 14.33 -16.93
C ALA A 475 16.13 14.35 -18.41
N GLU A 476 16.26 13.19 -19.06
CA GLU A 476 16.58 13.08 -20.47
C GLU A 476 15.42 13.57 -21.35
N LEU A 477 14.17 13.25 -21.01
CA LEU A 477 12.99 13.80 -21.69
C LEU A 477 12.88 15.32 -21.53
N VAL A 478 13.23 15.88 -20.37
CA VAL A 478 13.33 17.33 -20.15
C VAL A 478 14.43 17.95 -21.02
N ARG A 479 15.60 17.30 -21.10
CA ARG A 479 16.70 17.73 -21.99
C ARG A 479 16.28 17.72 -23.46
N GLN A 480 15.68 16.64 -23.95
CA GLN A 480 15.17 16.55 -25.33
C GLN A 480 14.12 17.63 -25.63
N ARG A 481 13.25 17.96 -24.67
CA ARG A 481 12.29 19.06 -24.80
C ARG A 481 12.96 20.44 -24.84
N ALA A 482 14.02 20.66 -24.07
CA ALA A 482 14.81 21.88 -24.11
C ALA A 482 15.56 22.04 -25.44
N GLU A 483 16.16 20.97 -25.95
CA GLU A 483 16.83 20.94 -27.26
C GLU A 483 15.82 21.19 -28.40
N GLN A 484 14.63 20.58 -28.37
CA GLN A 484 13.55 20.87 -29.32
C GLN A 484 13.02 22.30 -29.21
N ALA A 485 12.95 22.88 -28.01
CA ALA A 485 12.55 24.28 -27.83
C ALA A 485 13.60 25.24 -28.40
N ALA A 486 14.89 24.96 -28.19
CA ALA A 486 16.00 25.72 -28.78
C ALA A 486 15.95 25.65 -30.32
N GLN A 487 15.80 24.45 -30.92
CA GLN A 487 15.64 24.27 -32.36
C GLN A 487 14.46 25.08 -32.93
N ARG A 488 13.29 25.05 -32.28
CA ARG A 488 12.13 25.86 -32.68
C ARG A 488 12.41 27.36 -32.59
N SER A 489 13.11 27.82 -31.55
CA SER A 489 13.46 29.24 -31.42
C SER A 489 14.44 29.70 -32.52
N ALA A 490 15.39 28.85 -32.91
CA ALA A 490 16.29 29.10 -34.04
C ALA A 490 15.54 29.17 -35.38
N GLN A 491 14.60 28.24 -35.64
CA GLN A 491 13.75 28.26 -36.82
C GLN A 491 12.87 29.52 -36.89
N VAL A 492 12.29 29.97 -35.77
CA VAL A 492 11.51 31.22 -35.72
C VAL A 492 12.40 32.45 -35.95
N ALA A 493 13.62 32.46 -35.41
CA ALA A 493 14.58 33.54 -35.67
C ALA A 493 14.99 33.59 -37.16
N GLU A 494 15.28 32.45 -37.78
CA GLU A 494 15.61 32.36 -39.21
C GLU A 494 14.45 32.84 -40.10
N VAL A 495 13.21 32.43 -39.79
CA VAL A 495 12.02 32.89 -40.54
C VAL A 495 11.83 34.41 -40.39
N ALA A 496 12.07 34.98 -39.21
CA ALA A 496 11.99 36.42 -38.99
C ALA A 496 13.11 37.19 -39.73
N GLU A 497 14.32 36.65 -39.78
CA GLU A 497 15.48 37.25 -40.46
C GLU A 497 15.30 37.21 -41.99
N ARG A 498 14.89 36.05 -42.55
CA ARG A 498 14.45 35.92 -43.95
C ARG A 498 13.31 36.88 -44.30
N ALA A 499 12.33 37.08 -43.41
CA ALA A 499 11.22 38.01 -43.63
C ALA A 499 11.70 39.48 -43.66
N ARG A 500 12.64 39.84 -42.78
CA ARG A 500 13.26 41.16 -42.74
C ARG A 500 14.04 41.46 -44.03
N LEU A 501 14.91 40.55 -44.48
CA LEU A 501 15.66 40.68 -45.73
C LEU A 501 14.72 40.82 -46.95
N LYS A 502 13.55 40.18 -46.91
CA LYS A 502 12.52 40.30 -47.95
C LYS A 502 11.87 41.69 -47.96
N ALA A 503 11.61 42.27 -46.79
CA ALA A 503 11.08 43.62 -46.64
C ALA A 503 12.11 44.70 -47.03
N GLU A 504 13.38 44.53 -46.67
CA GLU A 504 14.47 45.44 -47.04
C GLU A 504 14.67 45.46 -48.57
N ARG A 505 14.67 44.29 -49.25
CA ARG A 505 14.64 44.23 -50.72
C ARG A 505 13.41 44.88 -51.36
N GLN A 506 12.23 44.75 -50.75
CA GLN A 506 11.02 45.43 -51.25
C GLN A 506 11.13 46.95 -51.12
N ALA A 507 11.75 47.46 -50.05
CA ALA A 507 12.03 48.88 -49.88
C ALA A 507 13.06 49.40 -50.91
N GLU A 508 14.12 48.65 -51.20
CA GLU A 508 15.08 48.99 -52.27
C GLU A 508 14.43 49.04 -53.65
N LEU A 509 13.59 48.05 -53.99
CA LEU A 509 12.88 48.02 -55.27
C LEU A 509 11.93 49.21 -55.41
N ALA A 510 11.19 49.56 -54.36
CA ALA A 510 10.34 50.74 -54.33
C ALA A 510 11.15 52.05 -54.49
N ALA A 511 12.27 52.18 -53.76
CA ALA A 511 13.15 53.35 -53.87
C ALA A 511 13.79 53.47 -55.27
N THR A 512 14.06 52.35 -55.94
CA THR A 512 14.61 52.32 -57.31
C THR A 512 13.56 52.74 -58.33
N ALA A 513 12.33 52.23 -58.20
CA ALA A 513 11.19 52.63 -59.06
C ALA A 513 10.90 54.14 -58.96
N VAL A 514 10.93 54.72 -57.75
CA VAL A 514 10.74 56.17 -57.54
C VAL A 514 11.83 57.00 -58.24
N ARG A 515 13.09 56.56 -58.26
CA ARG A 515 14.16 57.24 -59.01
C ARG A 515 13.95 57.12 -60.53
N GLN A 516 13.52 55.95 -61.01
CA GLN A 516 13.20 55.72 -62.44
C GLN A 516 11.90 56.40 -62.90
N ALA A 517 11.15 57.06 -62.02
CA ALA A 517 10.00 57.91 -62.37
C ALA A 517 10.40 59.37 -62.68
N GLN A 518 11.64 59.79 -62.40
CA GLN A 518 12.03 61.21 -62.43
C GLN A 518 12.76 61.65 -63.72
N THR A 519 13.05 60.75 -64.67
CA THR A 519 13.84 61.07 -65.89
C THR A 519 13.39 60.31 -67.14
N ALA A 520 12.29 60.72 -67.79
CA ALA A 520 11.93 60.32 -69.16
C ALA A 520 11.02 61.37 -69.84
N PRO A 521 11.14 61.62 -71.16
CA PRO A 521 10.25 62.52 -71.91
C PRO A 521 9.04 61.79 -72.55
N ALA A 522 7.98 62.57 -72.81
CA ALA A 522 6.59 62.14 -72.89
C ALA A 522 6.12 61.40 -74.17
N GLN A 523 6.91 60.44 -74.68
CA GLN A 523 6.44 59.45 -75.66
C GLN A 523 6.69 57.99 -75.23
N GLN A 524 7.54 57.75 -74.22
CA GLN A 524 7.69 56.40 -73.66
C GLN A 524 6.52 56.03 -72.73
N ASP A 525 5.75 56.99 -72.23
CA ASP A 525 4.78 56.77 -71.16
C ASP A 525 3.62 55.84 -71.54
N LEU A 526 3.20 55.80 -72.81
CA LEU A 526 2.11 54.89 -73.23
C LEU A 526 2.58 53.42 -73.24
N GLU A 527 3.74 53.15 -73.84
CA GLU A 527 4.35 51.81 -73.77
C GLU A 527 4.78 51.44 -72.35
N ARG A 528 5.24 52.41 -71.56
CA ARG A 528 5.57 52.22 -70.15
C ARG A 528 4.34 51.80 -69.35
N VAL A 529 3.21 52.51 -69.49
CA VAL A 529 1.94 52.15 -68.86
C VAL A 529 1.45 50.77 -69.34
N GLU A 530 1.60 50.42 -70.62
CA GLU A 530 1.28 49.05 -71.06
C GLU A 530 2.20 47.98 -70.48
N ARG A 531 3.51 48.22 -70.42
CA ARG A 531 4.48 47.28 -69.82
C ARG A 531 4.29 47.16 -68.30
N GLU A 532 4.00 48.26 -67.61
CA GLU A 532 3.66 48.28 -66.18
C GLU A 532 2.30 47.61 -65.93
N ARG A 533 1.33 47.71 -66.84
CA ARG A 533 0.05 46.98 -66.78
C ARG A 533 0.21 45.48 -67.03
N ARG A 534 1.12 45.07 -67.93
CA ARG A 534 1.49 43.66 -68.13
C ARG A 534 2.24 43.13 -66.91
N ALA A 535 3.27 43.85 -66.44
CA ALA A 535 4.03 43.49 -65.24
C ALA A 535 3.17 43.42 -63.96
N THR A 536 2.17 44.29 -63.79
CA THR A 536 1.22 44.19 -62.68
C THR A 536 0.25 43.02 -62.84
N ASN A 537 -0.22 42.70 -64.05
CA ASN A 537 -0.97 41.46 -64.30
C ASN A 537 -0.13 40.20 -64.01
N ASP A 538 1.14 40.18 -64.43
CA ASP A 538 2.07 39.07 -64.19
C ASP A 538 2.38 38.94 -62.69
N LEU A 539 2.62 40.05 -61.98
CA LEU A 539 2.78 40.08 -60.52
C LEU A 539 1.51 39.63 -59.79
N THR A 540 0.32 40.00 -60.28
CA THR A 540 -0.96 39.54 -59.70
C THR A 540 -1.14 38.05 -59.91
N THR A 541 -0.79 37.53 -61.10
CA THR A 541 -0.83 36.10 -61.41
C THR A 541 0.20 35.31 -60.59
N ALA A 542 1.40 35.87 -60.39
CA ALA A 542 2.43 35.27 -59.53
C ALA A 542 2.03 35.30 -58.05
N ALA A 543 1.38 36.36 -57.57
CA ALA A 543 0.82 36.44 -56.23
C ALA A 543 -0.29 35.40 -56.01
N GLN A 544 -1.21 35.25 -56.96
CA GLN A 544 -2.26 34.23 -56.92
C GLN A 544 -1.69 32.80 -56.92
N ARG A 545 -0.63 32.53 -57.69
CA ARG A 545 0.08 31.23 -57.63
C ARG A 545 0.72 31.01 -56.27
N ALA A 546 1.47 31.99 -55.76
CA ALA A 546 2.10 31.90 -54.44
C ALA A 546 1.08 31.75 -53.30
N GLU A 547 -0.13 32.33 -53.43
CA GLU A 547 -1.24 32.14 -52.51
C GLU A 547 -1.83 30.72 -52.62
N GLN A 548 -2.05 30.20 -53.83
CA GLN A 548 -2.48 28.81 -54.03
C GLN A 548 -1.45 27.79 -53.50
N ASP A 549 -0.16 28.03 -53.70
CA ASP A 549 0.91 27.17 -53.18
C ASP A 549 1.00 27.26 -51.64
N ALA A 550 0.81 28.44 -51.06
CA ALA A 550 0.72 28.61 -49.60
C ALA A 550 -0.53 27.93 -49.00
N LEU A 551 -1.66 27.89 -49.73
CA LEU A 551 -2.86 27.16 -49.35
C LEU A 551 -2.67 25.64 -49.46
N ARG A 552 -1.99 25.15 -50.51
CA ARG A 552 -1.59 23.73 -50.63
C ARG A 552 -0.69 23.31 -49.48
N ALA A 553 0.40 24.03 -49.23
CA ALA A 553 1.32 23.76 -48.12
C ALA A 553 0.62 23.80 -46.74
N ARG A 554 -0.38 24.69 -46.55
CA ARG A 554 -1.24 24.65 -45.36
C ARG A 554 -2.09 23.38 -45.28
N SER A 555 -2.71 22.96 -46.37
CA SER A 555 -3.55 21.75 -46.40
C SER A 555 -2.74 20.47 -46.16
N GLU A 556 -1.53 20.37 -46.70
CA GLU A 556 -0.58 19.28 -46.46
C GLU A 556 -0.09 19.26 -45.00
N ALA A 557 0.25 20.44 -44.44
CA ALA A 557 0.61 20.57 -43.04
C ALA A 557 -0.56 20.23 -42.08
N GLU A 558 -1.82 20.48 -42.49
CA GLU A 558 -2.99 19.98 -41.74
C GLU A 558 -3.20 18.48 -41.88
N LEU A 559 -2.98 17.89 -43.06
CA LEU A 559 -3.07 16.44 -43.27
C LEU A 559 -2.06 15.72 -42.37
N ALA A 560 -0.78 16.12 -42.42
CA ALA A 560 0.28 15.56 -41.59
C ALA A 560 0.00 15.74 -40.08
N ARG A 561 -0.64 16.83 -39.66
CA ARG A 561 -1.11 17.01 -38.26
C ARG A 561 -2.23 16.05 -37.89
N ARG A 562 -3.16 15.75 -38.79
CA ARG A 562 -4.26 14.77 -38.57
C ARG A 562 -3.71 13.35 -38.49
N GLU A 563 -2.73 12.99 -39.30
CA GLU A 563 -2.02 11.70 -39.27
C GLU A 563 -1.15 11.55 -38.00
N ALA A 564 -0.42 12.59 -37.60
CA ALA A 564 0.32 12.61 -36.33
C ALA A 564 -0.62 12.49 -35.11
N ALA A 565 -1.83 13.06 -35.19
CA ALA A 565 -2.86 12.91 -34.16
C ALA A 565 -3.44 11.48 -34.13
N SER A 566 -3.74 10.86 -35.28
CA SER A 566 -4.32 9.51 -35.35
C SER A 566 -3.33 8.42 -34.92
N SER A 567 -2.05 8.55 -35.29
CA SER A 567 -0.97 7.68 -34.80
C SER A 567 -0.75 7.82 -33.30
N THR A 568 -0.73 9.06 -32.77
CA THR A 568 -0.69 9.31 -31.31
C THR A 568 -1.90 8.71 -30.59
N GLN A 569 -3.11 8.80 -31.17
CA GLN A 569 -4.32 8.19 -30.61
C GLN A 569 -4.27 6.65 -30.64
N THR A 570 -3.66 6.07 -31.67
CA THR A 570 -3.48 4.62 -31.83
C THR A 570 -2.48 4.08 -30.80
N LEU A 571 -1.34 4.74 -30.62
CA LEU A 571 -0.36 4.42 -29.57
C LEU A 571 -0.99 4.54 -28.16
N ARG A 572 -1.82 5.57 -27.91
CA ARG A 572 -2.57 5.69 -26.65
C ARG A 572 -3.56 4.54 -26.43
N ARG A 573 -4.26 4.07 -27.48
CA ARG A 573 -5.14 2.89 -27.40
C ARG A 573 -4.35 1.61 -27.09
N GLN A 574 -3.20 1.40 -27.74
CA GLN A 574 -2.32 0.25 -27.48
C GLN A 574 -1.77 0.27 -26.04
N LEU A 575 -1.30 1.42 -25.56
CA LEU A 575 -0.83 1.59 -24.17
C LEU A 575 -1.95 1.33 -23.15
N ALA A 576 -3.16 1.84 -23.42
CA ALA A 576 -4.33 1.59 -22.56
C ALA A 576 -4.71 0.10 -22.52
N ALA A 577 -4.66 -0.60 -23.66
CA ALA A 577 -4.91 -2.04 -23.73
C ALA A 577 -3.84 -2.86 -22.95
N GLN A 578 -2.56 -2.48 -23.06
CA GLN A 578 -1.48 -3.11 -22.29
C GLN A 578 -1.64 -2.87 -20.77
N LEU A 579 -2.04 -1.66 -20.35
CA LEU A 579 -2.34 -1.35 -18.95
C LEU A 579 -3.58 -2.09 -18.43
N ALA A 580 -4.59 -2.31 -19.27
CA ALA A 580 -5.75 -3.12 -18.93
C ALA A 580 -5.37 -4.61 -18.73
N ALA A 581 -4.57 -5.18 -19.64
CA ALA A 581 -4.07 -6.55 -19.52
C ALA A 581 -3.17 -6.74 -18.28
N ALA A 582 -2.32 -5.76 -17.96
CA ALA A 582 -1.51 -5.79 -16.73
C ALA A 582 -2.38 -5.81 -15.47
N LYS A 583 -3.44 -5.00 -15.42
CA LYS A 583 -4.40 -4.99 -14.29
C LYS A 583 -5.26 -6.25 -14.19
N ALA A 584 -5.57 -6.90 -15.31
CA ALA A 584 -6.26 -8.19 -15.30
C ALA A 584 -5.40 -9.27 -14.61
N MET A 585 -4.12 -9.39 -15.01
CA MET A 585 -3.18 -10.31 -14.35
C MET A 585 -2.93 -9.96 -12.87
N GLU A 586 -2.95 -8.67 -12.50
CA GLU A 586 -2.88 -8.26 -11.09
C GLU A 586 -4.12 -8.71 -10.28
N LEU A 587 -5.32 -8.59 -10.85
CA LEU A 587 -6.56 -9.05 -10.22
C LEU A 587 -6.62 -10.57 -10.10
N GLU A 588 -6.19 -11.33 -11.11
CA GLU A 588 -6.06 -12.79 -11.04
C GLU A 588 -5.09 -13.20 -9.92
N ALA A 589 -3.94 -12.53 -9.81
CA ALA A 589 -2.97 -12.77 -8.75
C ALA A 589 -3.49 -12.38 -7.35
N GLN A 590 -4.38 -11.39 -7.24
CA GLN A 590 -5.07 -11.06 -5.98
C GLN A 590 -6.13 -12.12 -5.62
N LEU A 591 -6.91 -12.60 -6.58
CA LEU A 591 -7.92 -13.65 -6.38
C LEU A 591 -7.26 -14.96 -5.92
N ALA A 592 -6.16 -15.36 -6.55
CA ALA A 592 -5.39 -16.55 -6.17
C ALA A 592 -4.84 -16.45 -4.73
N ARG A 593 -4.41 -15.26 -4.27
CA ARG A 593 -4.00 -15.04 -2.87
C ARG A 593 -5.16 -15.21 -1.89
N GLN A 594 -6.33 -14.65 -2.21
CA GLN A 594 -7.53 -14.80 -1.38
C GLN A 594 -7.96 -16.27 -1.26
N GLN A 595 -7.85 -17.06 -2.33
CA GLN A 595 -8.11 -18.50 -2.30
C GLN A 595 -7.12 -19.26 -1.40
N VAL A 596 -5.82 -18.92 -1.44
CA VAL A 596 -4.80 -19.50 -0.56
C VAL A 596 -5.02 -19.11 0.91
N GLU A 597 -5.43 -17.87 1.18
CA GLU A 597 -5.78 -17.43 2.55
C GLU A 597 -7.04 -18.12 3.08
N HIS A 598 -8.06 -18.35 2.23
CA HIS A 598 -9.26 -19.11 2.59
C HIS A 598 -8.93 -20.56 2.96
N ALA A 599 -8.24 -21.28 2.06
CA ALA A 599 -7.83 -22.67 2.27
C ALA A 599 -6.93 -22.83 3.51
N ARG A 600 -6.12 -21.81 3.81
CA ARG A 600 -5.33 -21.75 5.05
C ARG A 600 -6.22 -21.58 6.29
N GLY A 601 -7.23 -20.71 6.24
CA GLY A 601 -8.19 -20.52 7.33
C GLY A 601 -8.97 -21.80 7.65
N GLU A 602 -9.41 -22.52 6.62
CA GLU A 602 -10.06 -23.84 6.73
C GLU A 602 -9.12 -24.88 7.36
N ALA A 603 -7.86 -24.94 6.94
CA ALA A 603 -6.85 -25.82 7.52
C ALA A 603 -6.50 -25.46 8.99
N GLU A 604 -6.53 -24.18 9.37
CA GLU A 604 -6.34 -23.74 10.75
C GLU A 604 -7.58 -24.05 11.62
N HIS A 605 -8.80 -23.97 11.09
CA HIS A 605 -10.03 -24.44 11.77
C HIS A 605 -10.03 -25.96 11.98
N ALA A 606 -9.75 -26.74 10.93
CA ALA A 606 -9.69 -28.21 11.04
C ALA A 606 -8.63 -28.69 12.06
N ARG A 607 -7.51 -27.96 12.20
CA ARG A 607 -6.52 -28.19 13.26
C ARG A 607 -7.04 -27.87 14.65
N ALA A 608 -7.77 -26.76 14.82
CA ALA A 608 -8.37 -26.38 16.09
C ALA A 608 -9.42 -27.41 16.55
N ASP A 609 -10.25 -27.94 15.64
CA ASP A 609 -11.22 -28.98 15.95
C ASP A 609 -10.56 -30.33 16.25
N ALA A 610 -9.53 -30.72 15.51
CA ALA A 610 -8.73 -31.90 15.86
C ALA A 610 -8.04 -31.76 17.25
N GLU A 611 -7.67 -30.56 17.67
CA GLU A 611 -7.11 -30.30 19.01
C GLU A 611 -8.18 -30.27 20.12
N ARG A 612 -9.40 -29.79 19.82
CA ARG A 612 -10.58 -29.92 20.69
C ARG A 612 -10.91 -31.40 20.94
N GLU A 613 -11.00 -32.21 19.89
CA GLU A 613 -11.24 -33.66 20.01
C GLU A 613 -10.13 -34.37 20.76
N ARG A 614 -8.87 -34.03 20.48
CA ARG A 614 -7.72 -34.56 21.24
C ARG A 614 -7.75 -34.17 22.72
N THR A 615 -8.39 -33.05 23.07
CA THR A 615 -8.58 -32.61 24.45
C THR A 615 -9.74 -33.35 25.12
N ARG A 616 -10.87 -33.53 24.42
CA ARG A 616 -11.99 -34.40 24.86
C ARG A 616 -11.50 -35.82 25.15
N ALA A 617 -10.76 -36.43 24.22
CA ALA A 617 -10.20 -37.78 24.39
C ALA A 617 -9.21 -37.89 25.56
N ARG A 618 -8.52 -36.80 25.93
CA ARG A 618 -7.67 -36.74 27.14
C ARG A 618 -8.49 -36.62 28.43
N GLN A 619 -9.59 -35.87 28.41
CA GLN A 619 -10.51 -35.76 29.55
C GLN A 619 -11.18 -37.11 29.82
N ALA A 620 -11.75 -37.75 28.78
CA ALA A 620 -12.33 -39.09 28.87
C ALA A 620 -11.32 -40.15 29.38
N LEU A 621 -10.04 -40.07 28.96
CA LEU A 621 -8.97 -40.93 29.50
C LEU A 621 -8.68 -40.67 30.99
N GLY A 622 -8.70 -39.41 31.42
CA GLY A 622 -8.54 -39.02 32.83
C GLY A 622 -9.70 -39.48 33.70
N GLU A 623 -10.92 -39.36 33.18
CA GLU A 623 -12.16 -39.88 33.80
C GLU A 623 -12.12 -41.42 33.89
N LEU A 624 -11.68 -42.12 32.85
CA LEU A 624 -11.44 -43.56 32.88
C LEU A 624 -10.38 -43.98 33.93
N GLU A 625 -9.33 -43.18 34.13
CA GLU A 625 -8.36 -43.42 35.21
C GLU A 625 -8.95 -43.15 36.60
N GLN A 626 -9.79 -42.13 36.78
CA GLN A 626 -10.46 -41.86 38.05
C GLN A 626 -11.53 -42.92 38.38
N ALA A 627 -12.34 -43.31 37.39
CA ALA A 627 -13.29 -44.41 37.47
C ALA A 627 -12.57 -45.71 37.87
N ARG A 628 -11.46 -46.05 37.20
CA ARG A 628 -10.66 -47.23 37.55
C ARG A 628 -10.06 -47.19 38.97
N ARG A 629 -9.68 -46.01 39.47
CA ARG A 629 -9.19 -45.84 40.86
C ARG A 629 -10.30 -46.01 41.90
N SER A 630 -11.51 -45.52 41.62
CA SER A 630 -12.68 -45.74 42.49
C SER A 630 -13.22 -47.17 42.39
N GLU A 631 -13.16 -47.81 41.22
CA GLU A 631 -13.56 -49.22 41.04
C GLU A 631 -12.61 -50.20 41.75
N GLN A 632 -11.30 -49.87 41.82
CA GLN A 632 -10.37 -50.60 42.68
C GLN A 632 -10.73 -50.55 44.17
N GLN A 633 -11.64 -49.67 44.59
CA GLN A 633 -12.20 -49.59 45.95
C GLN A 633 -13.57 -50.27 46.07
N SER A 634 -14.20 -50.76 44.98
CA SER A 634 -15.52 -51.41 45.00
C SER A 634 -15.66 -52.56 43.98
N HIS A 635 -15.56 -53.81 44.45
CA HIS A 635 -15.69 -55.02 43.61
C HIS A 635 -17.13 -55.31 43.16
N GLY A 636 -17.61 -54.58 42.14
CA GLY A 636 -18.96 -54.82 41.56
C GLY A 636 -19.18 -54.41 40.10
N ALA A 637 -18.30 -53.62 39.46
CA ALA A 637 -18.63 -52.94 38.21
C ALA A 637 -18.09 -53.55 36.90
N ALA A 638 -17.43 -54.72 36.95
CA ALA A 638 -16.68 -55.32 35.83
C ALA A 638 -17.43 -55.39 34.47
N ARG A 639 -18.76 -55.55 34.46
CA ARG A 639 -19.57 -55.55 33.21
C ARG A 639 -19.78 -54.16 32.59
N ARG A 640 -19.81 -53.09 33.40
CA ARG A 640 -19.92 -51.71 32.88
C ARG A 640 -18.62 -51.29 32.20
N VAL A 641 -17.47 -51.64 32.79
CA VAL A 641 -16.14 -51.38 32.22
C VAL A 641 -15.94 -52.02 30.85
N GLU A 642 -16.53 -53.18 30.57
CA GLU A 642 -16.45 -53.77 29.22
C GLU A 642 -17.31 -53.00 28.19
N GLN A 643 -18.48 -52.48 28.58
CA GLN A 643 -19.28 -51.61 27.71
C GLN A 643 -18.61 -50.25 27.49
N GLU A 644 -18.12 -49.60 28.55
CA GLU A 644 -17.41 -48.32 28.48
C GLU A 644 -16.10 -48.44 27.69
N ARG A 645 -15.37 -49.57 27.78
CA ARG A 645 -14.22 -49.88 26.92
C ARG A 645 -14.61 -50.12 25.46
N ALA A 646 -15.81 -50.62 25.17
CA ALA A 646 -16.27 -50.76 23.79
C ALA A 646 -16.57 -49.39 23.17
N VAL A 647 -17.22 -48.49 23.92
CA VAL A 647 -17.46 -47.09 23.52
C VAL A 647 -16.13 -46.35 23.31
N ALA A 648 -15.23 -46.36 24.30
CA ALA A 648 -13.93 -45.69 24.18
C ALA A 648 -13.05 -46.26 23.05
N ARG A 649 -13.24 -47.52 22.64
CA ARG A 649 -12.59 -48.10 21.44
C ARG A 649 -13.18 -47.57 20.14
N THR A 650 -14.51 -47.42 20.06
CA THR A 650 -15.18 -46.89 18.85
C THR A 650 -14.92 -45.39 18.68
N GLU A 651 -14.89 -44.62 19.76
CA GLU A 651 -14.43 -43.23 19.77
C GLU A 651 -12.96 -43.11 19.32
N LEU A 652 -12.08 -44.00 19.83
CA LEU A 652 -10.67 -44.01 19.43
C LEU A 652 -10.47 -44.42 17.96
N SER A 653 -11.33 -45.25 17.37
CA SER A 653 -11.30 -45.50 15.92
C SER A 653 -11.79 -44.28 15.13
N ALA A 654 -12.91 -43.66 15.52
CA ALA A 654 -13.42 -42.45 14.85
C ALA A 654 -12.40 -41.30 14.89
N ALA A 655 -11.71 -41.10 16.02
CA ALA A 655 -10.64 -40.10 16.17
C ALA A 655 -9.35 -40.45 15.41
N ARG A 656 -9.14 -41.70 14.99
CA ARG A 656 -8.05 -42.10 14.08
C ARG A 656 -8.45 -41.90 12.62
N GLU A 657 -9.70 -42.14 12.30
CA GLU A 657 -10.28 -42.00 10.97
C GLU A 657 -10.35 -40.52 10.56
N SER A 658 -10.87 -39.64 11.43
CA SER A 658 -10.85 -38.19 11.21
C SER A 658 -9.42 -37.61 11.14
N LEU A 659 -8.47 -38.16 11.90
CA LEU A 659 -7.05 -37.78 11.80
C LEU A 659 -6.40 -38.25 10.47
N ALA A 660 -6.85 -39.38 9.92
CA ALA A 660 -6.41 -39.85 8.61
C ALA A 660 -7.00 -38.98 7.48
N GLU A 661 -8.28 -38.61 7.59
CA GLU A 661 -8.96 -37.72 6.65
C GLU A 661 -8.38 -36.30 6.67
N ALA A 662 -8.13 -35.71 7.84
CA ALA A 662 -7.45 -34.43 7.96
C ALA A 662 -6.04 -34.43 7.34
N ARG A 663 -5.30 -35.55 7.42
CA ARG A 663 -4.01 -35.73 6.73
C ARG A 663 -4.16 -35.84 5.22
N ARG A 664 -5.23 -36.48 4.74
CA ARG A 664 -5.55 -36.57 3.32
C ARG A 664 -5.87 -35.19 2.73
N VAL A 665 -6.73 -34.43 3.40
CA VAL A 665 -7.05 -33.03 3.01
C VAL A 665 -5.78 -32.17 3.01
N GLN A 666 -4.89 -32.31 4.01
CA GLN A 666 -3.60 -31.60 4.00
C GLN A 666 -2.72 -32.00 2.80
N ALA A 667 -2.63 -33.28 2.45
CA ALA A 667 -1.84 -33.76 1.31
C ALA A 667 -2.42 -33.29 -0.05
N GLU A 668 -3.75 -33.23 -0.17
CA GLU A 668 -4.45 -32.72 -1.36
C GLU A 668 -4.24 -31.19 -1.50
N ALA A 669 -4.25 -30.44 -0.38
CA ALA A 669 -3.90 -29.01 -0.36
C ALA A 669 -2.42 -28.74 -0.70
N GLU A 670 -1.49 -29.55 -0.18
CA GLU A 670 -0.06 -29.47 -0.52
C GLU A 670 0.19 -29.77 -2.02
N GLN A 671 -0.54 -30.72 -2.62
CA GLN A 671 -0.51 -30.93 -4.07
C GLN A 671 -1.08 -29.76 -4.86
N ALA A 672 -2.20 -29.17 -4.43
CA ALA A 672 -2.80 -28.02 -5.11
C ALA A 672 -1.84 -26.82 -5.13
N LEU A 673 -1.19 -26.53 -4.00
CA LEU A 673 -0.22 -25.45 -3.87
C LEU A 673 1.05 -25.71 -4.71
N ALA A 674 1.49 -26.96 -4.83
CA ALA A 674 2.58 -27.35 -5.74
C ALA A 674 2.21 -27.15 -7.23
N ARG A 675 0.98 -27.45 -7.64
CA ARG A 675 0.49 -27.19 -9.01
C ARG A 675 0.46 -25.70 -9.33
N ALA A 676 -0.09 -24.89 -8.44
CA ALA A 676 -0.13 -23.43 -8.59
C ALA A 676 1.29 -22.82 -8.72
N HIS A 677 2.26 -23.33 -7.95
CA HIS A 677 3.68 -22.94 -8.09
C HIS A 677 4.28 -23.31 -9.45
N ALA A 678 3.96 -24.50 -9.99
CA ALA A 678 4.42 -24.92 -11.31
C ALA A 678 3.79 -24.08 -12.44
N GLU A 679 2.50 -23.76 -12.34
CA GLU A 679 1.78 -22.88 -13.27
C GLU A 679 2.35 -21.45 -13.24
N GLN A 680 2.66 -20.91 -12.06
CA GLN A 680 3.32 -19.61 -11.91
C GLN A 680 4.72 -19.61 -12.56
N GLN A 681 5.50 -20.68 -12.40
CA GLN A 681 6.80 -20.82 -13.06
C GLN A 681 6.65 -20.88 -14.59
N GLN A 682 5.66 -21.61 -15.12
CA GLN A 682 5.36 -21.60 -16.55
C GLN A 682 4.94 -20.21 -17.05
N ALA A 683 4.14 -19.46 -16.28
CA ALA A 683 3.73 -18.11 -16.65
C ALA A 683 4.94 -17.16 -16.80
N VAL A 684 5.91 -17.24 -15.88
CA VAL A 684 7.18 -16.49 -15.96
C VAL A 684 7.99 -16.88 -17.20
N VAL A 685 8.07 -18.18 -17.54
CA VAL A 685 8.76 -18.66 -18.75
C VAL A 685 8.06 -18.13 -20.02
N ARG A 686 6.72 -18.19 -20.10
CA ARG A 686 5.95 -17.64 -21.22
C ARG A 686 6.13 -16.13 -21.35
N GLN A 687 6.21 -15.40 -20.23
CA GLN A 687 6.47 -13.96 -20.21
C GLN A 687 7.89 -13.62 -20.71
N ALA A 688 8.89 -14.40 -20.33
CA ALA A 688 10.26 -14.25 -20.84
C ALA A 688 10.32 -14.51 -22.36
N GLN A 689 9.72 -15.60 -22.84
CA GLN A 689 9.61 -15.90 -24.27
C GLN A 689 8.90 -14.77 -25.05
N ALA A 690 7.79 -14.24 -24.52
CA ALA A 690 7.08 -13.11 -25.11
C ALA A 690 7.93 -11.82 -25.16
N SER A 691 8.81 -11.58 -24.17
CA SER A 691 9.77 -10.46 -24.23
C SER A 691 10.88 -10.67 -25.27
N GLN A 692 11.37 -11.90 -25.45
CA GLN A 692 12.36 -12.23 -26.47
C GLN A 692 11.79 -12.03 -27.88
N LEU A 693 10.59 -12.55 -28.14
CA LEU A 693 9.89 -12.36 -29.42
C LEU A 693 9.60 -10.89 -29.73
N ARG A 694 9.29 -10.06 -28.73
CA ARG A 694 9.15 -8.61 -28.91
C ARG A 694 10.48 -7.93 -29.24
N ALA A 695 11.58 -8.31 -28.57
CA ALA A 695 12.90 -7.78 -28.85
C ALA A 695 13.41 -8.19 -30.24
N GLU A 696 13.10 -9.41 -30.69
CA GLU A 696 13.42 -9.90 -32.04
C GLU A 696 12.58 -9.20 -33.12
N ALA A 697 11.27 -9.03 -32.91
CA ALA A 697 10.41 -8.25 -33.79
C ALA A 697 10.89 -6.79 -33.91
N GLN A 698 11.32 -6.17 -32.80
CA GLN A 698 11.89 -4.81 -32.84
C GLN A 698 13.18 -4.77 -33.67
N ARG A 699 14.10 -5.73 -33.50
CA ARG A 699 15.31 -5.82 -34.32
C ARG A 699 15.01 -5.98 -35.82
N LEU A 700 13.93 -6.65 -36.19
CA LEU A 700 13.48 -6.76 -37.58
C LEU A 700 12.95 -5.41 -38.11
N VAL A 701 12.16 -4.68 -37.31
CA VAL A 701 11.69 -3.33 -37.65
C VAL A 701 12.86 -2.35 -37.80
N ASP A 702 13.83 -2.38 -36.87
CA ASP A 702 15.02 -1.52 -36.91
C ASP A 702 15.89 -1.85 -38.14
N ARG A 703 16.00 -3.15 -38.49
CA ARG A 703 16.70 -3.62 -39.70
C ARG A 703 16.00 -3.17 -40.98
N GLU A 704 14.67 -3.22 -41.04
CA GLU A 704 13.90 -2.64 -42.15
C GLU A 704 14.09 -1.13 -42.26
N ALA A 705 14.04 -0.40 -41.15
CA ALA A 705 14.28 1.04 -41.13
C ALA A 705 15.69 1.39 -41.65
N GLY A 706 16.70 0.64 -41.23
CA GLY A 706 18.06 0.75 -41.76
C GLY A 706 18.18 0.45 -43.26
N LEU A 707 17.48 -0.58 -43.77
CA LEU A 707 17.45 -0.91 -45.19
C LEU A 707 16.71 0.14 -46.03
N ARG A 708 15.64 0.75 -45.50
CA ARG A 708 14.96 1.88 -46.14
C ARG A 708 15.87 3.11 -46.19
N ALA A 709 16.53 3.45 -45.07
CA ALA A 709 17.48 4.56 -44.98
C ALA A 709 18.71 4.38 -45.90
N ALA A 710 19.14 3.14 -46.13
CA ALA A 710 20.19 2.81 -47.09
C ALA A 710 19.73 3.04 -48.54
N ARG A 711 18.51 2.61 -48.92
CA ARG A 711 17.94 2.84 -50.25
C ARG A 711 17.76 4.33 -50.57
N THR A 712 17.38 5.15 -49.58
CA THR A 712 17.32 6.62 -49.72
C THR A 712 18.68 7.31 -49.77
N ARG A 713 19.79 6.57 -49.74
CA ARG A 713 21.17 7.10 -49.93
C ARG A 713 21.82 6.65 -51.25
N THR A 714 21.08 5.95 -52.11
CA THR A 714 21.61 5.38 -53.38
C THR A 714 21.04 6.03 -54.64
N GLU A 715 20.55 7.27 -54.56
CA GLU A 715 20.37 8.14 -55.73
C GLU A 715 21.58 9.09 -55.85
N PRO A 716 22.39 9.00 -56.92
CA PRO A 716 23.58 9.85 -57.08
C PRO A 716 23.22 11.18 -57.76
N GLU A 717 23.28 12.29 -57.03
CA GLU A 717 23.30 13.61 -57.67
C GLU A 717 24.61 13.80 -58.48
N PRO A 718 24.53 14.26 -59.74
CA PRO A 718 25.72 14.57 -60.52
C PRO A 718 26.26 15.98 -60.23
N SER A 719 27.59 16.04 -60.03
CA SER A 719 28.46 17.21 -60.23
C SER A 719 28.23 18.49 -59.40
N SER A 720 29.11 18.68 -58.40
CA SER A 720 29.71 20.01 -58.14
C SER A 720 31.21 19.88 -57.85
N ARG A 721 32.02 20.83 -58.33
CA ARG A 721 33.49 20.78 -58.37
C ARG A 721 34.16 21.29 -57.08
N ALA A 722 35.24 20.59 -56.69
CA ALA A 722 36.54 21.13 -56.27
C ALA A 722 36.79 21.74 -54.86
N GLU A 723 38.10 21.83 -54.57
CA GLU A 723 38.84 22.62 -53.56
C GLU A 723 39.04 22.07 -52.11
N ALA A 724 40.06 22.66 -51.44
CA ALA A 724 40.56 22.41 -50.07
C ALA A 724 40.88 20.93 -49.69
N SER A 725 42.08 20.35 -49.87
CA SER A 725 43.48 20.77 -49.60
C SER A 725 43.95 20.66 -48.13
N ARG A 726 44.80 19.64 -47.90
CA ARG A 726 45.97 19.56 -46.98
C ARG A 726 45.85 20.12 -45.54
N ARG A 727 45.95 19.20 -44.55
CA ARG A 727 46.92 19.32 -43.43
C ARG A 727 47.17 17.95 -42.77
N ALA A 728 48.36 17.78 -42.19
CA ALA A 728 48.81 16.53 -41.57
C ALA A 728 48.84 16.64 -40.02
N PRO A 729 48.72 15.51 -39.29
CA PRO A 729 48.95 15.48 -37.85
C PRO A 729 50.45 15.39 -37.52
N ALA A 730 50.84 15.93 -36.35
CA ALA A 730 52.16 15.73 -35.74
C ALA A 730 52.00 15.04 -34.38
N LEU A 731 53.07 14.39 -33.91
CA LEU A 731 53.09 13.54 -32.71
C LEU A 731 53.06 14.35 -31.40
N PRO A 732 52.52 13.78 -30.30
CA PRO A 732 52.70 14.33 -28.95
C PRO A 732 54.08 13.98 -28.38
N VAL A 733 54.56 14.79 -27.42
CA VAL A 733 55.73 14.51 -26.58
C VAL A 733 55.36 14.77 -25.12
N GLU A 734 55.87 13.94 -24.21
CA GLU A 734 55.58 13.99 -22.78
C GLU A 734 56.34 15.11 -22.06
N ALA A 735 55.75 15.72 -21.02
CA ALA A 735 56.48 16.55 -20.05
C ALA A 735 55.91 16.42 -18.63
N SER A 736 56.70 15.80 -17.77
CA SER A 736 56.41 15.46 -16.36
C SER A 736 56.39 16.65 -15.37
N GLN A 737 55.53 16.55 -14.35
CA GLN A 737 55.82 16.76 -12.91
C GLN A 737 55.86 18.15 -12.21
N ARG A 738 55.30 18.13 -10.98
CA ARG A 738 55.73 18.78 -9.69
C ARG A 738 55.30 20.21 -9.26
N ARG A 739 54.33 20.19 -8.31
CA ARG A 739 54.42 20.63 -6.89
C ARG A 739 54.41 22.12 -6.45
N LEU A 740 53.51 22.35 -5.46
CA LEU A 740 53.64 23.14 -4.21
C LEU A 740 53.21 24.64 -4.15
N ALA A 741 52.88 25.02 -2.90
CA ALA A 741 52.68 26.35 -2.31
C ALA A 741 51.31 27.09 -2.45
N SER A 742 50.68 27.28 -1.28
CA SER A 742 49.71 28.36 -0.93
C SER A 742 50.52 29.57 -0.33
N PRO A 743 49.96 30.66 0.28
CA PRO A 743 48.61 30.88 0.84
C PRO A 743 48.02 32.33 0.75
N VAL A 744 47.00 32.59 1.61
CA VAL A 744 46.49 33.89 2.15
C VAL A 744 45.43 34.65 1.34
N VAL A 745 44.25 34.88 1.97
CA VAL A 745 43.57 36.17 2.27
C VAL A 745 42.09 35.90 2.62
N GLU A 746 41.63 36.31 3.81
CA GLU A 746 40.20 36.42 4.16
C GLU A 746 39.61 37.75 3.68
N PRO A 747 38.27 37.90 3.59
CA PRO A 747 37.66 38.74 4.65
C PRO A 747 36.29 38.26 5.17
N ARG A 748 35.96 38.75 6.38
CA ARG A 748 34.70 38.53 7.11
C ARG A 748 33.47 39.15 6.40
N PRO A 749 32.27 38.55 6.52
CA PRO A 749 31.01 39.25 6.27
C PRO A 749 30.69 40.24 7.42
N ARG A 750 30.08 41.38 7.09
CA ARG A 750 29.42 42.28 8.05
C ARG A 750 27.93 41.97 8.12
N ALA A 751 27.32 42.19 9.28
CA ALA A 751 25.86 42.16 9.44
C ALA A 751 25.20 43.37 8.74
N ALA A 752 23.98 43.18 8.24
CA ALA A 752 23.13 44.23 7.68
C ALA A 752 21.70 44.09 8.20
N THR A 753 21.13 45.19 8.70
CA THR A 753 19.80 45.24 9.31
C THR A 753 18.71 45.44 8.25
N PRO A 754 17.59 44.68 8.27
CA PRO A 754 16.42 45.02 7.46
C PRO A 754 15.66 46.19 8.10
N ALA A 755 15.29 47.18 7.28
CA ALA A 755 14.47 48.32 7.71
C ALA A 755 12.98 47.95 7.83
N ALA A 756 12.22 48.75 8.56
CA ALA A 756 10.82 48.48 8.87
C ALA A 756 9.86 48.71 7.69
N ASN A 757 8.74 47.98 7.70
CA ASN A 757 7.55 48.22 6.88
C ASN A 757 6.33 48.34 7.81
N PRO A 758 5.34 49.21 7.53
CA PRO A 758 4.29 49.55 8.49
C PRO A 758 3.19 48.50 8.66
N LEU A 759 2.51 48.57 9.81
CA LEU A 759 1.49 47.62 10.28
C LEU A 759 0.10 47.87 9.64
N PRO A 760 -0.69 46.80 9.36
CA PRO A 760 -2.14 46.89 9.28
C PRO A 760 -2.77 46.90 10.69
N VAL A 761 -3.86 47.65 10.88
CA VAL A 761 -4.54 47.80 12.17
C VAL A 761 -5.35 46.55 12.53
N VAL A 762 -5.06 45.96 13.69
CA VAL A 762 -5.85 44.85 14.26
C VAL A 762 -6.87 45.41 15.26
N ARG A 763 -8.16 45.14 15.01
CA ARG A 763 -9.28 45.60 15.83
C ARG A 763 -9.52 44.61 16.98
N MET A 764 -9.30 45.01 18.23
CA MET A 764 -9.51 44.14 19.38
C MET A 764 -11.00 43.84 19.62
N LEU A 765 -11.28 42.59 20.01
CA LEU A 765 -12.55 42.13 20.60
C LEU A 765 -12.27 41.71 22.05
N PRO A 766 -13.24 41.85 22.98
CA PRO A 766 -13.05 41.53 24.39
C PRO A 766 -12.94 40.01 24.63
N PRO A 767 -12.24 39.59 25.71
CA PRO A 767 -12.03 38.17 26.01
C PRO A 767 -13.32 37.49 26.46
N GLN A 768 -13.71 36.41 25.78
CA GLN A 768 -14.75 35.50 26.29
C GLN A 768 -14.20 34.72 27.49
N ARG A 769 -14.98 34.62 28.57
CA ARG A 769 -14.69 33.68 29.66
C ARG A 769 -14.79 32.26 29.13
N ALA A 770 -13.70 31.49 29.23
CA ALA A 770 -13.74 30.06 28.96
C ALA A 770 -14.68 29.37 29.96
N ALA A 771 -15.47 28.41 29.50
CA ALA A 771 -16.26 27.54 30.36
C ALA A 771 -15.33 26.68 31.23
N PRO A 772 -15.73 26.30 32.47
CA PRO A 772 -14.93 25.40 33.29
C PRO A 772 -14.72 24.06 32.57
N PRO A 773 -13.53 23.43 32.71
CA PRO A 773 -13.25 22.17 32.03
C PRO A 773 -14.18 21.06 32.55
N GLN A 774 -14.91 20.41 31.65
CA GLN A 774 -15.78 19.29 32.02
C GLN A 774 -14.93 18.17 32.66
N PRO A 775 -15.44 17.52 33.74
CA PRO A 775 -14.71 16.46 34.41
C PRO A 775 -14.51 15.27 33.47
N ARG A 776 -13.28 14.75 33.44
CA ARG A 776 -12.87 13.61 32.60
C ARG A 776 -12.34 12.48 33.47
N VAL A 777 -12.46 11.25 32.98
CA VAL A 777 -11.79 10.10 33.61
C VAL A 777 -10.28 10.34 33.60
N ARG A 778 -9.63 10.26 34.76
CA ARG A 778 -8.17 10.35 34.89
C ARG A 778 -7.60 8.94 35.15
N PHE A 779 -6.44 8.65 34.59
CA PHE A 779 -5.68 7.43 34.86
C PHE A 779 -4.35 7.80 35.49
N SER A 780 -3.91 7.05 36.49
CA SER A 780 -2.57 7.21 37.08
C SER A 780 -2.00 5.86 37.50
N ARG A 781 -0.74 5.59 37.10
CA ARG A 781 0.02 4.40 37.48
C ARG A 781 1.14 4.82 38.42
N ALA A 782 1.14 4.32 39.65
CA ALA A 782 2.08 4.71 40.69
C ALA A 782 2.47 3.52 41.56
N ARG A 783 3.78 3.27 41.73
CA ARG A 783 4.33 2.25 42.64
C ARG A 783 3.79 0.82 42.47
N GLY A 784 3.32 0.45 41.26
CA GLY A 784 2.73 -0.86 40.96
C GLY A 784 1.20 -0.90 41.08
N GLU A 785 0.58 0.12 41.65
CA GLU A 785 -0.87 0.32 41.68
C GLU A 785 -1.31 1.08 40.42
N GLU A 786 -2.42 0.65 39.81
CA GLU A 786 -3.10 1.40 38.75
C GLU A 786 -4.44 1.93 39.24
N GLN A 787 -4.69 3.21 38.99
CA GLN A 787 -5.84 3.94 39.53
C GLN A 787 -6.66 4.57 38.40
N VAL A 788 -7.98 4.36 38.43
CA VAL A 788 -8.96 4.99 37.53
C VAL A 788 -9.84 5.92 38.34
N TRP A 789 -9.90 7.19 37.95
CA TRP A 789 -10.62 8.25 38.65
C TRP A 789 -11.84 8.63 37.81
N VAL A 790 -13.05 8.26 38.26
CA VAL A 790 -14.28 8.42 37.47
C VAL A 790 -15.19 9.46 38.14
N PRO A 791 -15.62 10.52 37.44
CA PRO A 791 -16.40 11.59 38.07
C PRO A 791 -17.82 11.14 38.41
N LEU A 792 -18.27 11.48 39.62
CA LEU A 792 -19.58 11.12 40.16
C LEU A 792 -20.59 12.25 39.80
N GLY A 793 -21.06 12.26 38.55
CA GLY A 793 -21.90 13.36 38.04
C GLY A 793 -22.68 13.10 36.75
N GLY A 794 -22.95 11.84 36.36
CA GLY A 794 -23.83 11.55 35.22
C GLY A 794 -23.80 10.09 34.77
N GLN A 795 -24.86 9.65 34.07
CA GLN A 795 -24.91 8.34 33.44
C GLN A 795 -24.02 8.32 32.19
N ASN A 796 -22.85 7.68 32.30
CA ASN A 796 -21.86 7.61 31.23
C ASN A 796 -21.25 6.21 31.13
N VAL A 797 -21.05 5.76 29.88
CA VAL A 797 -20.25 4.57 29.55
C VAL A 797 -18.88 5.06 29.10
N TYR A 798 -17.84 4.70 29.85
CA TYR A 798 -16.46 5.04 29.52
C TYR A 798 -15.75 3.80 28.98
N ARG A 799 -15.54 3.75 27.66
CA ARG A 799 -14.62 2.78 27.07
C ARG A 799 -13.19 3.17 27.46
N LEU A 800 -12.41 2.20 27.92
CA LEU A 800 -11.04 2.45 28.35
C LEU A 800 -10.07 1.89 27.30
N ASP A 801 -9.11 2.71 26.87
CA ASP A 801 -7.97 2.25 26.08
C ASP A 801 -6.80 1.93 27.02
N SER A 802 -6.91 0.85 27.80
CA SER A 802 -5.79 0.27 28.56
C SER A 802 -5.60 -1.23 28.25
N ASP A 803 -4.40 -1.75 28.46
CA ASP A 803 -4.07 -3.16 28.22
C ASP A 803 -4.64 -4.12 29.29
N TRP A 804 -5.24 -3.56 30.35
CA TRP A 804 -5.68 -4.28 31.54
C TRP A 804 -7.17 -4.09 31.87
N ALA A 805 -7.86 -3.08 31.33
CA ALA A 805 -9.30 -2.86 31.48
C ALA A 805 -9.92 -2.30 30.18
N LYS A 806 -11.08 -2.83 29.79
CA LYS A 806 -11.72 -2.54 28.49
C LYS A 806 -12.84 -1.49 28.57
N SER A 807 -13.58 -1.48 29.68
CA SER A 807 -14.74 -0.61 29.88
C SER A 807 -15.05 -0.37 31.35
N VAL A 808 -15.64 0.79 31.63
CA VAL A 808 -16.29 1.16 32.90
C VAL A 808 -17.71 1.64 32.58
N VAL A 809 -18.71 1.00 33.19
CA VAL A 809 -20.12 1.39 33.08
C VAL A 809 -20.60 1.85 34.44
N LEU A 810 -21.04 3.11 34.54
CA LEU A 810 -21.68 3.68 35.73
C LEU A 810 -23.20 3.65 35.57
N LEU A 811 -23.85 2.76 36.32
CA LEU A 811 -25.30 2.71 36.47
C LEU A 811 -25.66 3.45 37.77
N SER A 812 -25.87 4.76 37.65
CA SER A 812 -26.38 5.59 38.75
C SER A 812 -27.91 5.61 38.75
N GLY A 813 -28.49 5.27 39.90
CA GLY A 813 -29.93 5.39 40.18
C GLY A 813 -30.21 6.54 41.15
N GLY A 814 -30.63 7.68 40.60
CA GLY A 814 -31.05 8.87 41.35
C GLY A 814 -29.92 9.87 41.66
N GLU A 815 -30.25 11.15 41.60
CA GLU A 815 -29.40 12.24 42.10
C GLU A 815 -29.50 12.33 43.64
N GLY A 816 -28.44 12.81 44.31
CA GLY A 816 -28.48 13.14 45.74
C GLY A 816 -28.13 12.01 46.72
N ALA A 817 -27.24 11.08 46.36
CA ALA A 817 -26.73 10.06 47.28
C ALA A 817 -25.35 10.45 47.87
N ASP A 818 -25.24 10.51 49.20
CA ASP A 818 -23.96 10.56 49.91
C ASP A 818 -23.40 9.16 50.13
N LEU A 819 -22.12 8.97 49.80
CA LEU A 819 -21.39 7.71 49.97
C LEU A 819 -20.42 7.81 51.14
N PRO A 820 -20.27 6.75 51.97
CA PRO A 820 -19.25 6.70 53.02
C PRO A 820 -17.83 6.71 52.42
N ALA A 821 -16.85 7.22 53.17
CA ALA A 821 -15.50 7.46 52.69
C ALA A 821 -14.72 6.20 52.25
N GLU A 822 -15.03 5.05 52.86
CA GLU A 822 -14.42 3.76 52.51
C GLU A 822 -15.50 2.74 52.14
N ALA A 823 -15.28 2.02 51.04
CA ALA A 823 -16.20 0.99 50.55
C ALA A 823 -15.43 -0.20 49.98
N ARG A 824 -15.74 -1.42 50.47
CA ARG A 824 -15.16 -2.67 49.94
C ARG A 824 -16.03 -3.21 48.81
N LEU A 825 -15.36 -3.59 47.72
CA LEU A 825 -15.93 -4.35 46.61
C LEU A 825 -15.75 -5.84 46.90
N VAL A 826 -16.81 -6.62 46.74
CA VAL A 826 -16.78 -8.09 46.74
C VAL A 826 -17.45 -8.57 45.46
N ASN A 827 -16.74 -9.35 44.64
CA ASN A 827 -17.24 -9.89 43.36
C ASN A 827 -17.84 -8.85 42.38
N GLY A 828 -17.40 -7.59 42.46
CA GLY A 828 -17.90 -6.50 41.62
C GLY A 828 -19.12 -5.75 42.19
N GLU A 829 -19.56 -6.07 43.41
CA GLU A 829 -20.64 -5.36 44.10
C GLU A 829 -20.13 -4.64 45.34
N VAL A 830 -20.67 -3.44 45.60
CA VAL A 830 -20.30 -2.60 46.74
C VAL A 830 -21.14 -3.00 47.94
N VAL A 831 -20.50 -3.60 48.95
CA VAL A 831 -21.18 -4.05 50.18
C VAL A 831 -20.69 -3.21 51.36
N SER A 832 -21.54 -2.29 51.84
CA SER A 832 -21.24 -1.47 53.01
C SER A 832 -21.28 -2.30 54.29
N ALA A 833 -20.28 -2.15 55.15
CA ALA A 833 -20.29 -2.77 56.47
C ALA A 833 -21.32 -2.11 57.39
N ILE A 834 -22.25 -2.93 57.89
CA ILE A 834 -23.15 -2.77 59.05
C ILE A 834 -23.21 -1.35 59.66
N SER A 835 -24.30 -0.63 59.38
CA SER A 835 -24.77 0.48 60.22
C SER A 835 -26.26 0.28 60.51
N THR A 836 -26.66 0.40 61.78
CA THR A 836 -27.96 -0.05 62.29
C THR A 836 -29.03 1.06 62.28
N ALA A 837 -29.10 1.82 61.18
CA ALA A 837 -30.12 2.85 60.96
C ALA A 837 -30.69 2.79 59.53
N PRO A 838 -32.02 2.99 59.33
CA PRO A 838 -32.66 2.78 58.03
C PRO A 838 -32.45 3.97 57.07
N LEU A 839 -31.43 3.88 56.21
CA LEU A 839 -31.25 4.80 55.08
C LEU A 839 -31.80 4.20 53.78
N ARG A 840 -32.41 5.05 52.94
CA ARG A 840 -32.89 4.67 51.60
C ARG A 840 -31.68 4.45 50.69
N SER A 841 -31.42 3.20 50.31
CA SER A 841 -30.19 2.80 49.62
C SER A 841 -30.24 3.04 48.10
N SER A 842 -29.68 4.17 47.64
CA SER A 842 -29.35 4.38 46.23
C SER A 842 -28.12 3.56 45.84
N VAL A 843 -28.31 2.38 45.27
CA VAL A 843 -27.20 1.49 44.86
C VAL A 843 -26.62 1.96 43.53
N VAL A 844 -25.42 2.55 43.57
CA VAL A 844 -24.63 2.86 42.36
C VAL A 844 -23.88 1.60 41.95
N ARG A 845 -24.25 1.00 40.80
CA ARG A 845 -23.57 -0.19 40.27
C ARG A 845 -22.52 0.21 39.25
N ILE A 846 -21.28 -0.27 39.43
CA ILE A 846 -20.15 0.06 38.57
C ILE A 846 -19.56 -1.24 38.05
N VAL A 847 -19.69 -1.46 36.75
CA VAL A 847 -19.14 -2.65 36.08
C VAL A 847 -17.82 -2.27 35.43
N ILE A 848 -16.76 -3.00 35.75
CA ILE A 848 -15.41 -2.77 35.20
C ILE A 848 -14.94 -4.08 34.56
N GLU A 849 -14.74 -4.10 33.25
CA GLU A 849 -14.32 -5.30 32.54
C GLU A 849 -12.79 -5.36 32.46
N LEU A 850 -12.18 -6.25 33.25
CA LEU A 850 -10.73 -6.44 33.31
C LEU A 850 -10.23 -7.47 32.28
N SER A 851 -9.06 -7.21 31.71
CA SER A 851 -8.31 -8.14 30.84
C SER A 851 -7.41 -9.11 31.63
N ARG A 852 -7.26 -8.91 32.95
CA ARG A 852 -6.48 -9.75 33.88
C ARG A 852 -7.18 -9.80 35.25
N PRO A 853 -7.03 -10.88 36.04
CA PRO A 853 -7.54 -10.90 37.41
C PRO A 853 -6.74 -9.91 38.28
N ALA A 854 -7.43 -8.96 38.90
CA ALA A 854 -6.89 -7.98 39.85
C ALA A 854 -7.93 -7.68 40.92
N THR A 855 -7.51 -7.23 42.11
CA THR A 855 -8.44 -6.95 43.22
C THR A 855 -8.73 -5.44 43.31
N PRO A 856 -9.96 -4.97 43.02
CA PRO A 856 -10.29 -3.55 43.05
C PRO A 856 -10.54 -3.04 44.48
N THR A 857 -10.02 -1.85 44.79
CA THR A 857 -10.34 -1.09 46.01
C THR A 857 -10.89 0.27 45.62
N ALA A 858 -12.05 0.66 46.15
CA ALA A 858 -12.74 1.89 45.77
C ALA A 858 -12.73 2.94 46.89
N THR A 859 -12.41 4.19 46.56
CA THR A 859 -12.42 5.33 47.49
C THR A 859 -13.02 6.55 46.82
N VAL A 860 -13.94 7.24 47.50
CA VAL A 860 -14.48 8.53 47.01
C VAL A 860 -13.53 9.64 47.45
N ILE A 861 -13.14 10.50 46.52
CA ILE A 861 -12.23 11.61 46.75
C ILE A 861 -12.71 12.86 46.02
N GLU A 862 -12.45 14.03 46.60
CA GLU A 862 -12.87 15.32 46.03
C GLU A 862 -11.64 16.09 45.54
N GLN A 863 -11.64 16.48 44.27
CA GLN A 863 -10.55 17.20 43.63
C GLN A 863 -11.11 18.24 42.67
N ASP A 864 -10.51 19.44 42.63
CA ASP A 864 -10.91 20.51 41.70
C ASP A 864 -12.42 20.86 41.79
N GLY A 865 -13.01 20.76 43.00
CA GLY A 865 -14.44 20.99 43.25
C GLY A 865 -15.38 19.90 42.69
N ASN A 866 -14.85 18.73 42.33
CA ASN A 866 -15.61 17.60 41.77
C ASN A 866 -15.36 16.33 42.60
N ARG A 867 -16.42 15.57 42.90
CA ARG A 867 -16.32 14.23 43.49
C ARG A 867 -15.96 13.20 42.41
N TYR A 868 -14.91 12.42 42.66
CA TYR A 868 -14.50 11.28 41.84
C TYR A 868 -14.54 10.00 42.68
N LEU A 869 -14.90 8.88 42.06
CA LEU A 869 -14.54 7.56 42.59
C LEU A 869 -13.18 7.17 42.01
N ARG A 870 -12.19 7.03 42.90
CA ARG A 870 -10.90 6.42 42.57
C ARG A 870 -10.98 4.92 42.85
N VAL A 871 -10.91 4.13 41.79
CA VAL A 871 -10.77 2.67 41.86
C VAL A 871 -9.31 2.32 41.63
N SER A 872 -8.66 1.84 42.68
CA SER A 872 -7.32 1.29 42.68
C SER A 872 -7.32 -0.20 42.36
N PHE A 873 -6.30 -0.67 41.66
CA PHE A 873 -6.04 -2.07 41.37
C PHE A 873 -4.60 -2.40 41.75
N LEU A 874 -4.41 -3.40 42.61
CA LEU A 874 -3.13 -4.10 42.69
C LEU A 874 -3.09 -5.16 41.57
N LEU A 875 -2.01 -5.11 40.78
CA LEU A 875 -1.64 -6.09 39.75
C LEU A 875 -0.76 -7.22 40.29
#